data_AF-M7BFW0-F1
#
_entry.id   AF-M7BFW0-F1
#
_cell.length_a   1.000
_cell.length_b   1.000
_cell.length_c   1.000
_cell.angle_alpha   90.00
_cell.angle_beta   90.00
_cell.angle_gamma   90.00
#
_symmetry.space_group_name_H-M   'P 1'
#
loop_
_entity.id
_entity.type
_entity.pdbx_description
1 polymer ?
#
loop_
_entity_poly.entity_id
_entity_poly.type
_entity_poly.pdbx_seq_one_letter_code
_entity_poly.pdbx_strand_id
1 'polypeptide(L)'
;MKLKQRVVLLAILLVIFIFTKVFLIDNLDTSAANREDQRAFHRMMASLHVELDPRLDHTLQSPWEIAAQWVVPREVYPEETPELGAVMHAMATKKIIKADVGYKGTQLKALLILEGGQKVVFKPKRYARDYVVEGEPYAGYDRHNAEVAAFHLDRILGFRRAPLVIGRFVNLRTEIKPVATEQLLSTFLMLGNSTCFYGKCYYCRETEPACADGETMEGSVTLWLPDVWPLQKHRHPWGRTYREGKLARWEYDESYCDAVKKTSPYDSGPRLLDIIDTAIFDYLIGNADRHHYESFQDDEGASMLILLDNAKSFGNPSLDERSILAPLYQCCIIRVSTWNRLNYLKNGVLKSALKTAMSHDPISPVLSDPHLDAMDQRLLSILATVKQCTDQFGPDIVLVEDRMTLSHLICICRLSFSLESENCVLGMFVIFGWSLPLVGQDYLEILSSWYCSFGKCCETGDCRIANNITGLELDLSRRLHGQHLAKDVILRAMQGFLETTRPEKALALSFHGWSGTGKNFVARMIADHLYRDGLKSECVKVFISLFHFPHPKYVDLYKVQLKKQISETVQLCKQSLFIFDETEKLHSGLLDAIKPYVDHYDSINEVDYRRSIFLFLSNIGGNIINQVTLDFWRAGRAREEITMEYLEQHLRMELLESTDGGFAHSHLLEENLIDFFVPFLPLENHHVKLCVRDAFLARSLPYTEEVLDEVVRMMVFLPKEEKLFSAQGCKSVSHRINYFLP
;
A
#
# COMPACT_ATOMS: atom_id res chain seq x y z
N MET A 1 54.92 4.51 32.19
CA MET A 1 54.50 4.12 30.83
C MET A 1 54.96 5.16 29.83
N LYS A 2 55.61 4.73 28.74
CA LYS A 2 56.01 5.64 27.64
C LYS A 2 54.74 6.16 26.92
N LEU A 3 54.77 7.37 26.35
CA LEU A 3 53.63 8.03 25.69
C LEU A 3 52.84 7.09 24.74
N LYS A 4 53.56 6.23 23.99
CA LYS A 4 52.98 5.21 23.11
C LYS A 4 52.04 4.21 23.83
N GLN A 5 52.38 3.80 25.05
CA GLN A 5 51.54 2.88 25.83
C GLN A 5 50.26 3.56 26.35
N ARG A 6 50.30 4.87 26.62
CA ARG A 6 49.11 5.63 27.05
C ARG A 6 48.12 5.83 25.90
N VAL A 7 48.61 6.10 24.69
CA VAL A 7 47.77 6.24 23.49
C VAL A 7 47.08 4.92 23.13
N VAL A 8 47.81 3.79 23.21
CA VAL A 8 47.22 2.46 22.97
C VAL A 8 46.17 2.12 24.01
N LEU A 9 46.42 2.41 25.30
CA LEU A 9 45.43 2.16 26.36
C LEU A 9 44.18 3.03 26.17
N LEU A 10 44.36 4.29 25.76
CA LEU A 10 43.24 5.21 25.49
C LEU A 10 42.42 4.72 24.31
N ALA A 11 43.06 4.27 23.22
CA ALA A 11 42.38 3.73 22.05
C ALA A 11 41.58 2.46 22.40
N ILE A 12 42.14 1.56 23.20
CA ILE A 12 41.43 0.35 23.67
C ILE A 12 40.22 0.73 24.52
N LEU A 13 40.36 1.69 25.45
CA LEU A 13 39.26 2.16 26.29
C LEU A 13 38.16 2.86 25.46
N LEU A 14 38.54 3.63 24.44
CA LEU A 14 37.59 4.28 23.53
C LEU A 14 36.83 3.27 22.69
N VAL A 15 37.50 2.23 22.20
CA VAL A 15 36.89 1.10 21.49
C VAL A 15 35.92 0.36 22.42
N ILE A 16 36.32 0.02 23.65
CA ILE A 16 35.45 -0.63 24.63
C ILE A 16 34.23 0.25 24.96
N PHE A 17 34.43 1.57 25.11
CA PHE A 17 33.34 2.51 25.39
C PHE A 17 32.35 2.64 24.23
N ILE A 18 32.84 2.63 22.99
CA ILE A 18 32.00 2.61 21.79
C ILE A 18 31.21 1.30 21.73
N PHE A 19 31.87 0.15 21.89
CA PHE A 19 31.20 -1.15 21.86
C PHE A 19 30.18 -1.32 22.97
N THR A 20 30.47 -0.86 24.20
CA THR A 20 29.51 -0.92 25.31
C THR A 20 28.32 0.02 25.10
N LYS A 21 28.53 1.22 24.54
CA LYS A 21 27.42 2.10 24.15
C LYS A 21 26.53 1.49 23.06
N VAL A 22 27.12 0.92 22.01
CA VAL A 22 26.36 0.26 20.93
C VAL A 22 25.55 -0.91 21.49
N PHE A 23 26.17 -1.77 22.30
CA PHE A 23 25.50 -2.93 22.89
C PHE A 23 24.38 -2.54 23.87
N LEU A 24 24.53 -1.43 24.60
CA LEU A 24 23.48 -0.91 25.47
C LEU A 24 22.30 -0.34 24.67
N ILE A 25 22.56 0.34 23.55
CA ILE A 25 21.53 0.89 22.66
C ILE A 25 20.73 -0.24 21.99
N ASP A 26 21.40 -1.26 21.46
CA ASP A 26 20.74 -2.41 20.82
C ASP A 26 19.81 -3.16 21.79
N ASN A 27 20.25 -3.34 23.05
CA ASN A 27 19.43 -3.95 24.10
C ASN A 27 18.22 -3.08 24.50
N LEU A 28 18.37 -1.76 24.52
CA LEU A 28 17.29 -0.82 24.79
C LEU A 28 16.24 -0.83 23.66
N ASP A 29 16.67 -0.85 22.40
CA ASP A 29 15.79 -0.88 21.22
C ASP A 29 15.03 -2.21 21.11
N THR A 30 15.71 -3.34 21.33
CA THR A 30 15.08 -4.67 21.39
C THR A 30 14.03 -4.75 22.52
N SER A 31 14.32 -4.15 23.66
CA SER A 31 13.37 -4.05 24.78
C SER A 31 12.17 -3.14 24.47
N ALA A 32 12.35 -2.11 23.67
CA ALA A 32 11.27 -1.22 23.25
C ALA A 32 10.36 -1.89 22.20
N ALA A 33 10.92 -2.57 21.21
CA ALA A 33 10.18 -3.32 20.20
C ALA A 33 9.33 -4.45 20.81
N ASN A 34 9.89 -5.21 21.75
CA ASN A 34 9.14 -6.25 22.47
C ASN A 34 7.99 -5.68 23.31
N ARG A 35 8.16 -4.48 23.91
CA ARG A 35 7.08 -3.80 24.64
C ARG A 35 5.95 -3.34 23.71
N GLU A 36 6.29 -2.91 22.50
CA GLU A 36 5.32 -2.54 21.47
C GLU A 36 4.53 -3.75 20.97
N ASP A 37 5.19 -4.88 20.73
CA ASP A 37 4.51 -6.13 20.36
C ASP A 37 3.53 -6.60 21.41
N GLN A 38 3.94 -6.49 22.67
CA GLN A 38 3.07 -6.79 23.78
C GLN A 38 1.86 -5.85 23.78
N ARG A 39 2.02 -4.54 23.58
CA ARG A 39 0.87 -3.60 23.52
C ARG A 39 -0.06 -3.89 22.33
N ALA A 40 0.49 -4.11 21.15
CA ALA A 40 -0.27 -4.50 19.96
C ALA A 40 -1.02 -5.82 20.19
N PHE A 41 -0.43 -6.76 20.94
CA PHE A 41 -1.10 -7.99 21.34
C PHE A 41 -2.30 -7.74 22.25
N HIS A 42 -2.17 -6.87 23.26
CA HIS A 42 -3.28 -6.52 24.14
C HIS A 42 -4.40 -5.79 23.40
N ARG A 43 -4.07 -4.86 22.49
CA ARG A 43 -5.08 -4.18 21.65
C ARG A 43 -5.81 -5.17 20.75
N MET A 44 -5.07 -6.05 20.07
CA MET A 44 -5.65 -7.12 19.26
C MET A 44 -6.62 -7.96 20.09
N MET A 45 -6.20 -8.46 21.26
CA MET A 45 -7.05 -9.27 22.14
C MET A 45 -8.33 -8.53 22.57
N ALA A 46 -8.23 -7.23 22.86
CA ALA A 46 -9.40 -6.40 23.21
C ALA A 46 -10.36 -6.18 22.03
N SER A 47 -9.85 -6.20 20.79
CA SER A 47 -10.63 -6.00 19.56
C SER A 47 -11.19 -7.28 18.92
N LEU A 48 -10.97 -8.45 19.53
CA LEU A 48 -11.45 -9.72 18.98
C LEU A 48 -12.97 -9.79 18.93
N HIS A 49 -13.62 -9.27 19.97
CA HIS A 49 -15.06 -9.12 20.00
C HIS A 49 -15.47 -7.98 19.08
N VAL A 50 -16.18 -8.33 18.00
CA VAL A 50 -16.71 -7.36 17.04
C VAL A 50 -18.24 -7.38 17.16
N GLU A 51 -18.79 -6.28 17.66
CA GLU A 51 -20.24 -6.09 17.69
C GLU A 51 -20.72 -5.72 16.27
N LEU A 52 -21.66 -6.50 15.72
CA LEU A 52 -22.23 -6.28 14.39
C LEU A 52 -23.30 -5.16 14.45
N ASP A 53 -22.86 -3.94 14.76
CA ASP A 53 -23.70 -2.74 14.82
C ASP A 53 -23.79 -2.08 13.42
N PRO A 54 -24.99 -1.84 12.86
CA PRO A 54 -25.15 -1.12 11.60
C PRO A 54 -24.77 0.37 11.67
N ARG A 55 -24.59 0.96 12.85
CA ARG A 55 -24.27 2.38 13.02
C ARG A 55 -22.84 2.68 12.59
N LEU A 56 -22.73 3.54 11.59
CA LEU A 56 -21.49 4.27 11.27
C LEU A 56 -21.59 5.63 11.97
N ASP A 57 -21.17 5.69 13.22
CA ASP A 57 -21.12 6.97 13.93
C ASP A 57 -20.11 7.88 13.19
N HIS A 58 -20.52 9.12 12.90
CA HIS A 58 -19.68 10.19 12.33
C HIS A 58 -19.27 10.10 10.84
N THR A 59 -19.89 9.26 10.00
CA THR A 59 -19.55 9.24 8.55
C THR A 59 -20.77 9.24 7.63
N LEU A 60 -20.70 9.98 6.51
CA LEU A 60 -21.67 9.93 5.39
C LEU A 60 -21.28 8.87 4.34
N GLN A 61 -20.20 8.11 4.58
CA GLN A 61 -19.65 7.14 3.65
C GLN A 61 -20.36 5.79 3.76
N SER A 62 -20.44 5.05 2.65
CA SER A 62 -20.95 3.69 2.68
C SER A 62 -19.94 2.72 3.32
N PRO A 63 -20.38 1.61 3.96
CA PRO A 63 -19.48 0.58 4.50
C PRO A 63 -18.50 0.03 3.44
N TRP A 64 -18.91 0.03 2.18
CA TRP A 64 -18.12 -0.43 1.04
C TRP A 64 -16.98 0.52 0.71
N GLU A 65 -17.22 1.83 0.76
CA GLU A 65 -16.19 2.85 0.55
C GLU A 65 -15.17 2.86 1.68
N ILE A 66 -15.63 2.67 2.93
CA ILE A 66 -14.76 2.57 4.11
C ILE A 66 -13.83 1.36 3.94
N ALA A 67 -14.39 0.17 3.68
CA ALA A 67 -13.60 -1.04 3.50
C ALA A 67 -12.63 -0.95 2.30
N ALA A 68 -13.01 -0.25 1.23
CA ALA A 68 -12.15 -0.06 0.07
C ALA A 68 -10.96 0.89 0.36
N GLN A 69 -11.14 1.87 1.25
CA GLN A 69 -10.08 2.82 1.65
C GLN A 69 -9.04 2.20 2.57
N TRP A 70 -9.38 1.10 3.26
CA TRP A 70 -8.45 0.39 4.13
C TRP A 70 -7.34 -0.35 3.39
N VAL A 71 -7.60 -0.79 2.16
CA VAL A 71 -6.66 -1.64 1.43
C VAL A 71 -5.46 -0.81 0.98
N VAL A 72 -4.27 -1.23 1.43
CA VAL A 72 -2.96 -0.65 1.09
C VAL A 72 -1.97 -1.80 0.76
N PRO A 73 -0.76 -1.54 0.24
CA PRO A 73 0.11 -2.61 -0.29
C PRO A 73 0.51 -3.72 0.71
N ARG A 74 0.46 -3.43 2.02
CA ARG A 74 0.93 -4.32 3.10
C ARG A 74 -0.13 -4.71 4.12
N GLU A 75 -1.39 -4.28 3.95
CA GLU A 75 -2.52 -4.73 4.75
C GLU A 75 -3.87 -4.51 4.02
N VAL A 76 -4.80 -5.44 4.19
CA VAL A 76 -6.16 -5.36 3.62
C VAL A 76 -7.07 -4.51 4.51
N TYR A 77 -6.79 -4.52 5.82
CA TYR A 77 -7.48 -3.71 6.81
C TYR A 77 -6.50 -3.26 7.90
N PRO A 78 -6.70 -2.08 8.52
CA PRO A 78 -5.79 -1.56 9.55
C PRO A 78 -5.86 -2.36 10.86
N GLU A 79 -4.91 -2.14 11.78
CA GLU A 79 -4.94 -2.74 13.12
C GLU A 79 -6.14 -2.24 13.94
N GLU A 80 -6.45 -0.95 13.84
CA GLU A 80 -7.60 -0.32 14.49
C GLU A 80 -8.71 -0.11 13.47
N THR A 81 -9.78 -0.90 13.58
CA THR A 81 -10.91 -0.92 12.65
C THR A 81 -12.23 -0.73 13.38
N PRO A 82 -12.55 0.48 13.87
CA PRO A 82 -13.79 0.71 14.62
C PRO A 82 -15.05 0.43 13.77
N GLU A 83 -14.99 0.62 12.45
CA GLU A 83 -16.12 0.38 11.54
C GLU A 83 -16.23 -1.08 11.06
N LEU A 84 -15.33 -1.98 11.50
CA LEU A 84 -15.35 -3.39 11.10
C LEU A 84 -16.70 -4.05 11.37
N GLY A 85 -17.30 -3.75 12.53
CA GLY A 85 -18.62 -4.24 12.91
C GLY A 85 -19.71 -3.87 11.91
N ALA A 86 -19.72 -2.61 11.45
CA ALA A 86 -20.69 -2.11 10.48
C ALA A 86 -20.49 -2.71 9.08
N VAL A 87 -19.24 -2.88 8.63
CA VAL A 87 -18.94 -3.54 7.35
C VAL A 87 -19.36 -5.02 7.38
N MET A 88 -18.99 -5.73 8.44
CA MET A 88 -19.35 -7.14 8.63
C MET A 88 -20.87 -7.31 8.75
N HIS A 89 -21.56 -6.44 9.49
CA HIS A 89 -23.01 -6.41 9.58
C HIS A 89 -23.64 -6.24 8.19
N ALA A 90 -23.16 -5.26 7.41
CA ALA A 90 -23.66 -5.02 6.06
C ALA A 90 -23.46 -6.23 5.15
N MET A 91 -22.32 -6.93 5.21
CA MET A 91 -22.08 -8.16 4.43
C MET A 91 -23.09 -9.27 4.78
N ALA A 92 -23.42 -9.42 6.06
CA ALA A 92 -24.36 -10.43 6.53
C ALA A 92 -25.83 -10.10 6.20
N THR A 93 -26.23 -8.83 6.20
CA THR A 93 -27.66 -8.46 6.18
C THR A 93 -28.12 -7.73 4.92
N LYS A 94 -27.23 -7.07 4.17
CA LYS A 94 -27.65 -6.30 2.98
C LYS A 94 -28.30 -7.19 1.93
N LYS A 95 -29.35 -6.67 1.30
CA LYS A 95 -30.13 -7.37 0.28
C LYS A 95 -29.23 -7.77 -0.89
N ILE A 96 -29.38 -9.01 -1.36
CA ILE A 96 -28.74 -9.48 -2.60
C ILE A 96 -29.57 -8.96 -3.79
N ILE A 97 -28.94 -8.20 -4.67
CA ILE A 97 -29.59 -7.59 -5.83
C ILE A 97 -29.23 -8.27 -7.15
N LYS A 98 -28.17 -9.09 -7.17
CA LYS A 98 -27.79 -9.95 -8.29
C LYS A 98 -27.06 -11.18 -7.77
N ALA A 99 -27.31 -12.34 -8.38
CA ALA A 99 -26.57 -13.58 -8.14
C ALA A 99 -26.13 -14.20 -9.47
N ASP A 100 -24.91 -14.70 -9.53
CA ASP A 100 -24.35 -15.34 -10.72
C ASP A 100 -23.43 -16.50 -10.31
N VAL A 101 -23.05 -17.35 -11.26
CA VAL A 101 -21.99 -18.33 -11.04
C VAL A 101 -20.65 -17.59 -10.83
N GLY A 102 -19.78 -18.15 -9.98
CA GLY A 102 -18.45 -17.58 -9.80
C GLY A 102 -17.61 -17.59 -11.09
N TYR A 103 -16.84 -16.53 -11.31
CA TYR A 103 -15.93 -16.45 -12.45
C TYR A 103 -14.68 -17.33 -12.23
N LYS A 104 -14.55 -18.40 -13.02
CA LYS A 104 -13.38 -19.30 -13.06
C LYS A 104 -13.03 -19.96 -11.71
N GLY A 105 -12.37 -21.12 -11.77
CA GLY A 105 -11.93 -21.86 -10.59
C GLY A 105 -12.39 -23.32 -10.57
N THR A 106 -11.88 -24.05 -9.58
CA THR A 106 -12.07 -25.50 -9.47
C THR A 106 -13.29 -25.88 -8.64
N GLN A 107 -13.67 -25.07 -7.67
CA GLN A 107 -14.69 -25.37 -6.65
C GLN A 107 -15.95 -24.51 -6.79
N LEU A 108 -17.05 -24.98 -6.20
CA LEU A 108 -18.35 -24.34 -6.24
C LEU A 108 -18.37 -23.03 -5.45
N LYS A 109 -18.72 -21.93 -6.12
CA LYS A 109 -18.93 -20.60 -5.53
C LYS A 109 -19.91 -19.79 -6.38
N ALA A 110 -20.60 -18.86 -5.75
CA ALA A 110 -21.46 -17.89 -6.42
C ALA A 110 -20.89 -16.47 -6.27
N LEU A 111 -21.08 -15.64 -7.30
CA LEU A 111 -20.84 -14.21 -7.23
C LEU A 111 -22.16 -13.53 -6.85
N LEU A 112 -22.17 -12.81 -5.73
CA LEU A 112 -23.31 -12.01 -5.33
C LEU A 112 -22.98 -10.52 -5.42
N ILE A 113 -23.98 -9.71 -5.75
CA ILE A 113 -23.91 -8.26 -5.63
C ILE A 113 -24.90 -7.84 -4.55
N LEU A 114 -24.39 -7.18 -3.51
CA LEU A 114 -25.19 -6.63 -2.42
C LEU A 114 -25.70 -5.23 -2.79
N GLU A 115 -26.78 -4.80 -2.11
CA GLU A 115 -27.24 -3.42 -2.18
C GLU A 115 -26.10 -2.43 -1.95
N GLY A 116 -26.01 -1.41 -2.81
CA GLY A 116 -24.83 -0.52 -2.89
C GLY A 116 -23.79 -0.97 -3.92
N GLY A 117 -24.04 -2.07 -4.65
CA GLY A 117 -23.21 -2.50 -5.79
C GLY A 117 -21.96 -3.30 -5.40
N GLN A 118 -21.77 -3.59 -4.11
CA GLN A 118 -20.60 -4.31 -3.62
C GLN A 118 -20.64 -5.78 -4.05
N LYS A 119 -19.55 -6.25 -4.67
CA LYS A 119 -19.37 -7.67 -5.03
C LYS A 119 -18.90 -8.45 -3.81
N VAL A 120 -19.41 -9.66 -3.67
CA VAL A 120 -18.95 -10.63 -2.66
C VAL A 120 -18.95 -12.04 -3.26
N VAL A 121 -18.04 -12.89 -2.77
CA VAL A 121 -18.03 -14.33 -3.10
C VAL A 121 -18.82 -15.07 -2.04
N PHE A 122 -19.76 -15.90 -2.47
CA PHE A 122 -20.49 -16.81 -1.59
C PHE A 122 -20.02 -18.24 -1.79
N LYS A 123 -19.51 -18.88 -0.72
CA LYS A 123 -19.17 -20.30 -0.70
C LYS A 123 -20.21 -21.05 0.15
N PRO A 124 -21.01 -21.95 -0.44
CA PRO A 124 -22.07 -22.65 0.29
C PRO A 124 -21.51 -23.74 1.20
N LYS A 125 -22.24 -24.06 2.27
CA LYS A 125 -21.95 -25.21 3.12
C LYS A 125 -21.97 -26.51 2.32
N ARG A 126 -20.92 -27.32 2.48
CA ARG A 126 -20.77 -28.66 1.86
C ARG A 126 -20.69 -29.79 2.88
N TYR A 127 -20.22 -29.51 4.09
CA TYR A 127 -20.01 -30.50 5.14
C TYR A 127 -20.59 -30.02 6.47
N ALA A 128 -20.88 -30.98 7.36
CA ALA A 128 -21.11 -30.71 8.77
C ALA A 128 -19.81 -30.27 9.45
N ARG A 129 -19.91 -29.58 10.60
CA ARG A 129 -18.75 -29.02 11.32
C ARG A 129 -17.78 -30.08 11.84
N ASP A 130 -18.30 -31.26 12.16
CA ASP A 130 -17.62 -32.45 12.68
C ASP A 130 -17.16 -33.41 11.58
N TYR A 131 -17.46 -33.12 10.31
CA TYR A 131 -17.02 -33.95 9.20
C TYR A 131 -15.49 -33.89 9.05
N VAL A 132 -14.89 -35.08 8.95
CA VAL A 132 -13.45 -35.27 8.73
C VAL A 132 -13.21 -35.60 7.27
N VAL A 133 -12.34 -34.84 6.63
CA VAL A 133 -11.89 -35.09 5.25
C VAL A 133 -10.75 -36.12 5.29
N GLU A 134 -10.95 -37.23 4.62
CA GLU A 134 -9.97 -38.31 4.48
C GLU A 134 -9.28 -38.27 3.10
N GLY A 135 -8.14 -38.97 2.98
CA GLY A 135 -7.36 -39.07 1.75
C GLY A 135 -6.21 -38.08 1.68
N GLU A 136 -5.92 -37.59 0.47
CA GLU A 136 -4.83 -36.65 0.22
C GLU A 136 -5.03 -35.33 0.99
N PRO A 137 -3.95 -34.63 1.40
CA PRO A 137 -4.05 -33.38 2.17
C PRO A 137 -4.85 -32.24 1.52
N TYR A 138 -5.10 -32.31 0.20
CA TYR A 138 -5.85 -31.32 -0.58
C TYR A 138 -7.23 -31.83 -1.05
N ALA A 139 -7.66 -32.99 -0.57
CA ALA A 139 -8.93 -33.63 -0.91
C ALA A 139 -10.16 -32.86 -0.39
N GLY A 140 -11.36 -33.31 -0.80
CA GLY A 140 -12.64 -32.75 -0.35
C GLY A 140 -13.07 -31.45 -1.04
N TYR A 141 -14.26 -30.97 -0.69
CA TYR A 141 -14.79 -29.68 -1.16
C TYR A 141 -14.30 -28.50 -0.31
N ASP A 142 -14.41 -27.30 -0.86
CA ASP A 142 -14.26 -26.05 -0.10
C ASP A 142 -15.22 -26.00 1.09
N ARG A 143 -14.69 -25.66 2.27
CA ARG A 143 -15.43 -25.48 3.52
C ARG A 143 -15.69 -23.99 3.76
N HIS A 144 -16.95 -23.59 3.83
CA HIS A 144 -17.32 -22.19 4.05
C HIS A 144 -16.88 -21.67 5.42
N ASN A 145 -17.01 -22.50 6.46
CA ASN A 145 -16.59 -22.18 7.82
C ASN A 145 -15.07 -22.04 7.96
N ALA A 146 -14.30 -22.69 7.08
CA ALA A 146 -12.86 -22.55 7.02
C ALA A 146 -12.43 -21.14 6.55
N GLU A 147 -13.12 -20.53 5.59
CA GLU A 147 -12.85 -19.13 5.18
C GLU A 147 -13.09 -18.14 6.32
N VAL A 148 -14.19 -18.33 7.07
CA VAL A 148 -14.51 -17.48 8.24
C VAL A 148 -13.41 -17.61 9.31
N ALA A 149 -13.05 -18.85 9.68
CA ALA A 149 -12.02 -19.10 10.68
C ALA A 149 -10.64 -18.58 10.25
N ALA A 150 -10.30 -18.72 8.96
CA ALA A 150 -9.06 -18.24 8.38
C ALA A 150 -8.93 -16.71 8.47
N PHE A 151 -10.00 -15.96 8.17
CA PHE A 151 -10.03 -14.51 8.34
C PHE A 151 -9.79 -14.09 9.81
N HIS A 152 -10.48 -14.73 10.77
CA HIS A 152 -10.27 -14.41 12.18
C HIS A 152 -8.87 -14.80 12.67
N LEU A 153 -8.28 -15.90 12.17
CA LEU A 153 -6.90 -16.26 12.47
C LEU A 153 -5.90 -15.23 11.91
N ASP A 154 -6.11 -14.75 10.68
CA ASP A 154 -5.29 -13.69 10.07
C ASP A 154 -5.27 -12.41 10.92
N ARG A 155 -6.42 -12.03 11.51
CA ARG A 155 -6.53 -10.95 12.50
C ARG A 155 -5.72 -11.24 13.77
N ILE A 156 -5.87 -12.44 14.34
CA ILE A 156 -5.20 -12.84 15.59
C ILE A 156 -3.66 -12.84 15.43
N LEU A 157 -3.19 -13.37 14.30
CA LEU A 157 -1.76 -13.39 13.94
C LEU A 157 -1.23 -12.00 13.54
N GLY A 158 -2.09 -10.99 13.39
CA GLY A 158 -1.68 -9.64 13.04
C GLY A 158 -1.16 -9.52 11.62
N PHE A 159 -1.50 -10.47 10.74
CA PHE A 159 -1.06 -10.50 9.35
C PHE A 159 -1.84 -9.52 8.48
N ARG A 160 -3.17 -9.46 8.65
CA ARG A 160 -4.09 -8.54 7.95
C ARG A 160 -3.99 -8.65 6.43
N ARG A 161 -3.87 -9.88 5.94
CA ARG A 161 -3.67 -10.20 4.51
C ARG A 161 -4.87 -10.92 3.89
N ALA A 162 -5.84 -11.34 4.69
CA ALA A 162 -7.07 -11.96 4.21
C ALA A 162 -8.14 -10.90 3.92
N PRO A 163 -8.99 -11.07 2.89
CA PRO A 163 -10.21 -10.29 2.76
C PRO A 163 -11.15 -10.54 3.94
N LEU A 164 -12.07 -9.60 4.17
CA LEU A 164 -13.11 -9.77 5.18
C LEU A 164 -14.02 -10.95 4.81
N VAL A 165 -14.31 -11.81 5.79
CA VAL A 165 -15.22 -12.95 5.64
C VAL A 165 -16.21 -13.00 6.79
N ILE A 166 -17.48 -13.24 6.49
CA ILE A 166 -18.52 -13.47 7.50
C ILE A 166 -19.46 -14.61 7.10
N GLY A 167 -19.99 -15.33 8.07
CA GLY A 167 -21.09 -16.28 7.85
C GLY A 167 -22.41 -15.60 7.50
N ARG A 168 -23.21 -16.24 6.64
CA ARG A 168 -24.55 -15.78 6.27
C ARG A 168 -25.48 -16.95 5.98
N PHE A 169 -26.73 -16.84 6.44
CA PHE A 169 -27.84 -17.68 5.98
C PHE A 169 -28.58 -16.96 4.85
N VAL A 170 -28.81 -17.65 3.74
CA VAL A 170 -29.45 -17.09 2.55
C VAL A 170 -30.62 -17.98 2.15
N ASN A 171 -31.79 -17.39 1.94
CA ASN A 171 -32.94 -18.11 1.40
C ASN A 171 -32.84 -18.21 -0.14
N LEU A 172 -32.64 -19.42 -0.65
CA LEU A 172 -32.42 -19.64 -2.09
C LEU A 172 -33.64 -19.26 -2.93
N ARG A 173 -34.85 -19.41 -2.40
CA ARG A 173 -36.10 -19.09 -3.10
C ARG A 173 -36.38 -17.60 -3.16
N THR A 174 -36.14 -16.86 -2.07
CA THR A 174 -36.54 -15.45 -1.97
C THR A 174 -35.39 -14.47 -2.19
N GLU A 175 -34.14 -14.85 -1.92
CA GLU A 175 -32.97 -13.96 -2.03
C GLU A 175 -32.08 -14.27 -3.24
N ILE A 176 -31.99 -15.52 -3.71
CA ILE A 176 -31.11 -15.90 -4.82
C ILE A 176 -31.86 -16.04 -6.15
N LYS A 177 -32.79 -17.00 -6.26
CA LYS A 177 -33.49 -17.31 -7.51
C LYS A 177 -34.09 -16.07 -8.21
N PRO A 178 -34.73 -15.09 -7.51
CA PRO A 178 -35.34 -13.94 -8.16
C PRO A 178 -34.35 -12.96 -8.81
N VAL A 179 -33.07 -13.02 -8.42
CA VAL A 179 -32.00 -12.11 -8.88
C VAL A 179 -30.85 -12.87 -9.55
N ALA A 180 -31.03 -14.18 -9.77
CA ALA A 180 -30.04 -15.05 -10.36
C ALA A 180 -30.00 -14.92 -11.89
N THR A 181 -28.82 -15.05 -12.48
CA THR A 181 -28.66 -15.18 -13.93
C THR A 181 -29.23 -16.52 -14.42
N GLU A 182 -29.64 -16.59 -15.69
CA GLU A 182 -30.04 -17.85 -16.34
C GLU A 182 -28.98 -18.96 -16.18
N GLN A 183 -27.70 -18.57 -16.22
CA GLN A 183 -26.58 -19.49 -16.05
C GLN A 183 -26.53 -20.16 -14.67
N LEU A 184 -26.89 -19.42 -13.62
CA LEU A 184 -27.00 -19.97 -12.27
C LEU A 184 -28.32 -20.73 -12.08
N LEU A 185 -29.44 -20.16 -12.57
CA LEU A 185 -30.78 -20.76 -12.52
C LEU A 185 -30.82 -22.16 -13.14
N SER A 186 -30.14 -22.35 -14.27
CA SER A 186 -30.08 -23.65 -14.97
C SER A 186 -29.38 -24.76 -14.16
N THR A 187 -28.75 -24.42 -13.03
CA THR A 187 -28.03 -25.39 -12.17
C THR A 187 -28.79 -25.75 -10.90
N PHE A 188 -29.97 -25.15 -10.69
CA PHE A 188 -30.83 -25.49 -9.55
C PHE A 188 -31.56 -26.80 -9.78
N LEU A 189 -31.68 -27.58 -8.71
CA LEU A 189 -32.44 -28.81 -8.69
C LEU A 189 -33.04 -29.04 -7.29
N MET A 190 -34.01 -29.94 -7.20
CA MET A 190 -34.61 -30.36 -5.94
C MET A 190 -34.10 -31.76 -5.59
N LEU A 191 -33.52 -31.92 -4.39
CA LEU A 191 -33.25 -33.24 -3.81
C LEU A 191 -34.13 -33.43 -2.58
N GLY A 192 -35.14 -34.29 -2.70
CA GLY A 192 -36.18 -34.41 -1.68
C GLY A 192 -36.90 -33.07 -1.47
N ASN A 193 -36.86 -32.55 -0.25
CA ASN A 193 -37.47 -31.26 0.10
C ASN A 193 -36.49 -30.08 0.09
N SER A 194 -35.22 -30.32 -0.27
CA SER A 194 -34.18 -29.30 -0.28
C SER A 194 -33.96 -28.70 -1.67
N THR A 195 -33.90 -27.37 -1.73
CA THR A 195 -33.40 -26.65 -2.90
C THR A 195 -31.88 -26.75 -2.93
N CYS A 196 -31.33 -27.20 -4.06
CA CYS A 196 -29.89 -27.36 -4.26
C CYS A 196 -29.43 -26.66 -5.54
N PHE A 197 -28.13 -26.36 -5.64
CA PHE A 197 -27.50 -25.99 -6.90
C PHE A 197 -26.08 -26.54 -6.99
N TYR A 198 -25.64 -26.89 -8.20
CA TYR A 198 -24.27 -27.36 -8.45
C TYR A 198 -23.37 -26.33 -9.13
N GLY A 199 -23.93 -25.20 -9.60
CA GLY A 199 -23.18 -24.10 -10.21
C GLY A 199 -22.39 -24.49 -11.46
N LYS A 200 -21.40 -23.66 -11.85
CA LYS A 200 -20.49 -23.95 -12.97
C LYS A 200 -19.04 -23.69 -12.56
N CYS A 201 -18.25 -24.75 -12.51
CA CYS A 201 -16.82 -24.76 -12.19
C CYS A 201 -16.18 -26.07 -12.73
N TYR A 202 -14.86 -26.21 -12.66
CA TYR A 202 -14.16 -27.38 -13.23
C TYR A 202 -14.65 -28.72 -12.64
N TYR A 203 -14.81 -28.80 -11.32
CA TYR A 203 -15.31 -30.00 -10.62
C TYR A 203 -16.81 -29.99 -10.33
N CYS A 204 -17.55 -28.97 -10.76
CA CYS A 204 -18.98 -28.90 -10.51
C CYS A 204 -19.73 -29.94 -11.36
N ARG A 205 -20.57 -30.75 -10.71
CA ARG A 205 -21.36 -31.82 -11.32
C ARG A 205 -22.76 -31.83 -10.71
N GLU A 206 -23.76 -32.17 -11.52
CA GLU A 206 -25.16 -32.29 -11.06
C GLU A 206 -25.33 -33.34 -9.96
N THR A 207 -24.46 -34.36 -9.92
CA THR A 207 -24.43 -35.41 -8.90
C THR A 207 -23.86 -34.96 -7.55
N GLU A 208 -23.22 -33.78 -7.49
CA GLU A 208 -22.55 -33.28 -6.29
C GLU A 208 -22.99 -31.83 -5.94
N PRO A 209 -24.29 -31.54 -5.82
CA PRO A 209 -24.76 -30.19 -5.56
C PRO A 209 -24.51 -29.76 -4.11
N ALA A 210 -24.58 -28.44 -3.86
CA ALA A 210 -24.76 -27.91 -2.51
C ALA A 210 -26.26 -27.75 -2.24
N CYS A 211 -26.72 -28.25 -1.10
CA CYS A 211 -28.14 -28.25 -0.73
C CYS A 211 -28.42 -27.40 0.50
N ALA A 212 -29.53 -26.67 0.47
CA ALA A 212 -30.09 -25.95 1.61
C ALA A 212 -30.76 -26.91 2.60
N ASP A 213 -30.98 -26.44 3.82
CA ASP A 213 -31.96 -27.03 4.73
C ASP A 213 -33.34 -26.46 4.38
N GLY A 214 -34.14 -27.25 3.65
CA GLY A 214 -35.31 -26.77 2.93
C GLY A 214 -34.93 -25.72 1.88
N GLU A 215 -35.08 -24.44 2.22
CA GLU A 215 -34.78 -23.29 1.35
C GLU A 215 -33.64 -22.41 1.88
N THR A 216 -33.22 -22.60 3.13
CA THR A 216 -32.22 -21.77 3.79
C THR A 216 -30.84 -22.42 3.67
N MET A 217 -29.93 -21.73 3.01
CA MET A 217 -28.55 -22.18 2.81
C MET A 217 -27.60 -21.38 3.69
N GLU A 218 -26.81 -22.10 4.49
CA GLU A 218 -25.67 -21.55 5.21
C GLU A 218 -24.46 -21.43 4.28
N GLY A 219 -23.68 -20.36 4.38
CA GLY A 219 -22.43 -20.19 3.65
C GLY A 219 -21.57 -19.06 4.20
N SER A 220 -20.42 -18.85 3.59
CA SER A 220 -19.54 -17.72 3.89
C SER A 220 -19.60 -16.69 2.78
N VAL A 221 -19.50 -15.42 3.18
CA VAL A 221 -19.49 -14.25 2.30
C VAL A 221 -18.12 -13.58 2.44
N THR A 222 -17.35 -13.57 1.35
CA THR A 222 -16.04 -12.93 1.28
C THR A 222 -16.14 -11.63 0.50
N LEU A 223 -15.66 -10.53 1.08
CA LEU A 223 -15.67 -9.22 0.44
C LEU A 223 -14.73 -9.19 -0.77
N TRP A 224 -15.20 -8.72 -1.92
CA TRP A 224 -14.35 -8.54 -3.10
C TRP A 224 -13.39 -7.35 -2.88
N LEU A 225 -12.11 -7.54 -3.16
CA LEU A 225 -11.11 -6.47 -3.06
C LEU A 225 -11.39 -5.36 -4.08
N PRO A 226 -11.04 -4.09 -3.78
CA PRO A 226 -11.31 -2.97 -4.67
C PRO A 226 -10.62 -3.13 -6.02
N ASP A 227 -11.30 -2.76 -7.11
CA ASP A 227 -10.77 -2.90 -8.47
C ASP A 227 -9.47 -2.08 -8.72
N VAL A 228 -9.19 -1.07 -7.89
CA VAL A 228 -7.93 -0.30 -7.91
C VAL A 228 -6.69 -1.12 -7.49
N TRP A 229 -6.91 -2.28 -6.88
CA TRP A 229 -5.89 -3.20 -6.41
C TRP A 229 -5.92 -4.51 -7.24
N PRO A 230 -5.53 -4.47 -8.52
CA PRO A 230 -5.54 -5.66 -9.37
C PRO A 230 -4.55 -6.71 -8.85
N LEU A 231 -4.98 -7.97 -8.89
CA LEU A 231 -4.19 -9.09 -8.39
C LEU A 231 -3.28 -9.67 -9.48
N GLN A 232 -2.05 -10.00 -9.09
CA GLN A 232 -1.08 -10.77 -9.86
C GLN A 232 -0.97 -12.16 -9.27
N LYS A 233 -1.10 -13.19 -10.11
CA LYS A 233 -0.98 -14.58 -9.70
C LYS A 233 0.44 -15.08 -9.88
N HIS A 234 0.98 -15.71 -8.84
CA HIS A 234 2.33 -16.28 -8.79
C HIS A 234 2.27 -17.77 -8.50
N ARG A 235 3.21 -18.53 -9.08
CA ARG A 235 3.36 -19.94 -8.72
C ARG A 235 4.08 -20.05 -7.38
N HIS A 236 3.54 -20.86 -6.46
CA HIS A 236 4.17 -21.08 -5.17
C HIS A 236 5.44 -21.94 -5.33
N PRO A 237 6.62 -21.54 -4.79
CA PRO A 237 7.85 -22.33 -4.94
C PRO A 237 7.73 -23.73 -4.32
N TRP A 238 7.05 -23.81 -3.16
CA TRP A 238 6.69 -25.08 -2.52
C TRP A 238 5.36 -25.67 -3.00
N GLY A 239 4.92 -25.32 -4.22
CA GLY A 239 3.72 -25.91 -4.81
C GLY A 239 3.89 -27.41 -5.07
N ARG A 240 2.88 -28.20 -4.72
CA ARG A 240 2.83 -29.65 -4.99
C ARG A 240 2.69 -29.92 -6.50
N THR A 241 2.98 -31.15 -6.91
CA THR A 241 2.84 -31.58 -8.31
C THR A 241 1.43 -32.01 -8.69
N TYR A 242 0.61 -32.42 -7.69
CA TYR A 242 -0.73 -33.00 -7.86
C TYR A 242 -0.77 -34.21 -8.82
N ARG A 243 0.34 -34.94 -8.89
CA ARG A 243 0.48 -36.13 -9.72
C ARG A 243 0.95 -37.29 -8.86
N GLU A 244 0.18 -38.35 -8.87
CA GLU A 244 0.50 -39.60 -8.17
C GLU A 244 1.89 -40.09 -8.59
N GLY A 245 2.71 -40.48 -7.61
CA GLY A 245 4.08 -40.98 -7.83
C GLY A 245 5.11 -39.93 -8.27
N LYS A 246 4.76 -38.64 -8.36
CA LYS A 246 5.71 -37.58 -8.76
C LYS A 246 5.95 -36.59 -7.63
N LEU A 247 7.11 -36.66 -7.01
CA LEU A 247 7.52 -35.71 -5.98
C LEU A 247 7.88 -34.33 -6.56
N ALA A 248 7.58 -33.27 -5.81
CA ALA A 248 8.08 -31.94 -6.09
C ALA A 248 9.56 -31.82 -5.70
N ARG A 249 10.32 -30.89 -6.31
CA ARG A 249 11.75 -30.76 -6.02
C ARG A 249 12.03 -30.52 -4.53
N TRP A 250 11.24 -29.66 -3.90
CA TRP A 250 11.36 -29.33 -2.48
C TRP A 250 11.09 -30.52 -1.54
N GLU A 251 10.46 -31.59 -2.01
CA GLU A 251 10.13 -32.78 -1.20
C GLU A 251 11.35 -33.72 -1.02
N TYR A 252 12.35 -33.64 -1.90
CA TYR A 252 13.56 -34.50 -1.84
C TYR A 252 14.89 -33.72 -1.82
N ASP A 253 14.89 -32.43 -2.16
CA ASP A 253 16.07 -31.56 -2.12
C ASP A 253 16.08 -30.76 -0.81
N GLU A 254 16.87 -31.21 0.18
CA GLU A 254 17.00 -30.51 1.48
C GLU A 254 17.58 -29.09 1.35
N SER A 255 18.34 -28.84 0.27
CA SER A 255 18.92 -27.52 -0.04
C SER A 255 18.03 -26.65 -0.92
N TYR A 256 16.77 -27.04 -1.15
CA TYR A 256 15.87 -26.36 -2.08
C TYR A 256 15.71 -24.87 -1.78
N CYS A 257 15.61 -24.48 -0.49
CA CYS A 257 15.47 -23.07 -0.13
C CYS A 257 16.67 -22.21 -0.56
N ASP A 258 17.89 -22.76 -0.61
CA ASP A 258 19.07 -21.99 -1.05
C ASP A 258 19.00 -21.60 -2.52
N ALA A 259 18.31 -22.41 -3.34
CA ALA A 259 18.00 -22.05 -4.72
C ALA A 259 16.89 -20.99 -4.79
N VAL A 260 15.86 -21.10 -3.93
CA VAL A 260 14.77 -20.12 -3.87
C VAL A 260 15.30 -18.74 -3.45
N LYS A 261 16.16 -18.67 -2.42
CA LYS A 261 16.82 -17.44 -1.93
C LYS A 261 17.65 -16.69 -2.99
N LYS A 262 17.93 -17.31 -4.14
CA LYS A 262 18.69 -16.72 -5.26
C LYS A 262 17.82 -16.40 -6.48
N THR A 263 16.50 -16.58 -6.36
CA THR A 263 15.56 -16.45 -7.47
C THR A 263 14.62 -15.29 -7.20
N SER A 264 14.58 -14.29 -8.08
CA SER A 264 13.58 -13.21 -8.02
C SER A 264 12.15 -13.78 -8.07
N PRO A 265 11.20 -13.25 -7.28
CA PRO A 265 11.32 -12.09 -6.36
C PRO A 265 11.69 -12.46 -4.91
N TYR A 266 12.28 -13.62 -4.66
CA TYR A 266 12.59 -14.13 -3.31
C TYR A 266 14.02 -13.84 -2.83
N ASP A 267 14.85 -13.33 -3.74
CA ASP A 267 16.25 -12.95 -3.50
C ASP A 267 16.39 -11.59 -2.80
N SER A 268 15.33 -10.80 -2.76
CA SER A 268 15.30 -9.48 -2.13
C SER A 268 13.89 -9.14 -1.61
N GLY A 269 13.82 -8.14 -0.73
CA GLY A 269 12.55 -7.65 -0.19
C GLY A 269 11.83 -8.62 0.76
N PRO A 270 10.54 -8.38 1.05
CA PRO A 270 9.80 -9.11 2.09
C PRO A 270 9.21 -10.45 1.61
N ARG A 271 9.30 -10.78 0.32
CA ARG A 271 8.48 -11.83 -0.30
C ARG A 271 8.74 -13.23 0.26
N LEU A 272 10.00 -13.59 0.51
CA LEU A 272 10.33 -14.89 1.09
C LEU A 272 9.79 -15.02 2.52
N LEU A 273 9.89 -13.96 3.33
CA LEU A 273 9.32 -13.93 4.67
C LEU A 273 7.78 -13.97 4.61
N ASP A 274 7.15 -13.36 3.60
CA ASP A 274 5.70 -13.47 3.38
C ASP A 274 5.27 -14.91 3.09
N ILE A 275 6.06 -15.67 2.31
CA ILE A 275 5.83 -17.11 2.09
C ILE A 275 5.93 -17.88 3.41
N ILE A 276 6.90 -17.55 4.26
CA ILE A 276 7.09 -18.27 5.52
C ILE A 276 5.96 -17.98 6.51
N ASP A 277 5.54 -16.72 6.66
CA ASP A 277 4.35 -16.37 7.43
C ASP A 277 3.10 -17.11 6.91
N THR A 278 2.97 -17.20 5.59
CA THR A 278 1.86 -17.91 4.94
C THR A 278 1.94 -19.42 5.19
N ALA A 279 3.13 -20.01 5.19
CA ALA A 279 3.31 -21.42 5.52
C ALA A 279 2.95 -21.72 7.00
N ILE A 280 3.28 -20.81 7.92
CA ILE A 280 2.86 -20.89 9.32
C ILE A 280 1.33 -20.81 9.42
N PHE A 281 0.71 -19.86 8.72
CA PHE A 281 -0.74 -19.72 8.65
C PHE A 281 -1.41 -20.99 8.10
N ASP A 282 -0.95 -21.46 6.94
CA ASP A 282 -1.48 -22.64 6.27
C ASP A 282 -1.31 -23.89 7.11
N TYR A 283 -0.20 -24.04 7.84
CA TYR A 283 0.01 -25.19 8.71
C TYR A 283 -0.98 -25.19 9.89
N LEU A 284 -1.21 -24.03 10.52
CA LEU A 284 -2.19 -23.91 11.60
C LEU A 284 -3.58 -24.35 11.13
N ILE A 285 -4.04 -23.87 9.98
CA ILE A 285 -5.36 -24.22 9.44
C ILE A 285 -5.38 -25.60 8.75
N GLY A 286 -4.22 -26.18 8.43
CA GLY A 286 -4.09 -27.43 7.68
C GLY A 286 -4.43 -27.26 6.18
N ASN A 287 -4.08 -26.13 5.58
CA ASN A 287 -4.25 -25.88 4.15
C ASN A 287 -3.03 -26.38 3.35
N ALA A 288 -3.14 -27.56 2.76
CA ALA A 288 -2.08 -28.13 1.93
C ALA A 288 -2.22 -27.81 0.43
N ASP A 289 -3.15 -26.93 0.05
CA ASP A 289 -3.53 -26.67 -1.35
C ASP A 289 -3.07 -25.30 -1.89
N ARG A 290 -2.17 -24.58 -1.20
CA ARG A 290 -1.63 -23.29 -1.67
C ARG A 290 -0.56 -23.46 -2.76
N HIS A 291 -1.00 -23.83 -3.96
CA HIS A 291 -0.13 -24.04 -5.14
C HIS A 291 0.15 -22.77 -5.95
N HIS A 292 -0.67 -21.74 -5.77
CA HIS A 292 -0.42 -20.38 -6.22
C HIS A 292 -0.68 -19.42 -5.07
N TYR A 293 -0.13 -18.23 -5.19
CA TYR A 293 -0.49 -17.12 -4.33
C TYR A 293 -0.71 -15.87 -5.17
N GLU A 294 -1.40 -14.89 -4.59
CA GLU A 294 -1.69 -13.63 -5.27
C GLU A 294 -1.08 -12.46 -4.51
N SER A 295 -0.69 -11.42 -5.23
CA SER A 295 -0.19 -10.14 -4.69
C SER A 295 -0.80 -8.99 -5.49
N PHE A 296 -0.73 -7.75 -5.03
CA PHE A 296 -1.13 -6.61 -5.87
C PHE A 296 -0.13 -6.43 -7.05
N GLN A 297 -0.60 -5.96 -8.20
CA GLN A 297 0.26 -5.64 -9.36
C GLN A 297 1.03 -4.33 -9.14
N ASP A 298 2.15 -4.18 -9.87
CA ASP A 298 2.90 -2.93 -10.04
C ASP A 298 3.49 -2.27 -8.78
N ASP A 299 4.19 -3.03 -7.94
CA ASP A 299 4.87 -2.46 -6.77
C ASP A 299 6.31 -2.94 -6.54
N GLU A 300 7.00 -3.29 -7.62
CA GLU A 300 8.43 -3.67 -7.59
C GLU A 300 8.75 -4.81 -6.59
N GLY A 301 7.75 -5.65 -6.26
CA GLY A 301 7.90 -6.78 -5.34
C GLY A 301 7.64 -6.44 -3.87
N ALA A 302 7.20 -5.22 -3.55
CA ALA A 302 6.88 -4.79 -2.20
C ALA A 302 5.55 -5.36 -1.67
N SER A 303 4.64 -5.80 -2.56
CA SER A 303 3.30 -6.27 -2.17
C SER A 303 3.40 -7.46 -1.26
N MET A 304 2.52 -7.49 -0.28
CA MET A 304 2.31 -8.70 0.48
C MET A 304 1.64 -9.79 -0.35
N LEU A 305 1.85 -11.02 0.08
CA LEU A 305 1.03 -12.16 -0.33
C LEU A 305 -0.37 -12.02 0.29
N ILE A 306 -1.41 -12.02 -0.54
CA ILE A 306 -2.82 -11.97 -0.10
C ILE A 306 -3.32 -13.38 0.21
N LEU A 307 -3.90 -13.57 1.40
CA LEU A 307 -4.40 -14.86 1.87
C LEU A 307 -5.80 -15.14 1.30
N LEU A 308 -5.85 -15.49 0.01
CA LEU A 308 -7.06 -15.89 -0.70
C LEU A 308 -7.24 -17.41 -0.74
N ASP A 309 -8.50 -17.82 -0.94
CA ASP A 309 -8.95 -19.21 -1.09
C ASP A 309 -8.48 -20.14 0.04
N ASN A 310 -8.88 -19.84 1.28
CA ASN A 310 -8.49 -20.61 2.47
C ASN A 310 -9.47 -21.75 2.78
N ALA A 311 -10.49 -21.97 1.94
CA ALA A 311 -11.56 -22.96 2.16
C ALA A 311 -11.09 -24.43 2.17
N LYS A 312 -9.91 -24.74 1.64
CA LYS A 312 -9.28 -26.08 1.65
C LYS A 312 -8.54 -26.36 2.96
N SER A 313 -9.12 -25.90 4.08
CA SER A 313 -8.52 -25.98 5.41
C SER A 313 -9.51 -26.52 6.43
N PHE A 314 -9.02 -26.79 7.64
CA PHE A 314 -9.77 -27.42 8.72
C PHE A 314 -10.44 -28.73 8.28
N GLY A 315 -9.79 -29.51 7.40
CA GLY A 315 -10.33 -30.77 6.89
C GLY A 315 -10.29 -31.90 7.92
N ASN A 316 -9.19 -32.02 8.65
CA ASN A 316 -8.95 -33.09 9.62
C ASN A 316 -8.27 -32.51 10.88
N PRO A 317 -8.90 -32.60 12.07
CA PRO A 317 -8.30 -32.11 13.32
C PRO A 317 -7.24 -33.05 13.89
N SER A 318 -7.18 -34.31 13.43
CA SER A 318 -6.28 -35.34 13.96
C SER A 318 -5.00 -35.51 13.14
N LEU A 319 -4.85 -34.75 12.05
CA LEU A 319 -3.70 -34.82 11.15
C LEU A 319 -3.00 -33.46 11.08
N ASP A 320 -1.69 -33.46 11.35
CA ASP A 320 -0.82 -32.30 11.24
C ASP A 320 0.14 -32.49 10.06
N GLU A 321 -0.19 -31.87 8.92
CA GLU A 321 0.56 -32.04 7.68
C GLU A 321 1.88 -31.25 7.71
N ARG A 322 2.94 -31.87 8.26
CA ARG A 322 4.26 -31.25 8.45
C ARG A 322 4.85 -30.67 7.17
N SER A 323 4.54 -31.24 5.99
CA SER A 323 5.10 -30.75 4.72
C SER A 323 4.66 -29.32 4.38
N ILE A 324 3.58 -28.79 4.97
CA ILE A 324 3.20 -27.38 4.83
C ILE A 324 4.28 -26.44 5.41
N LEU A 325 4.97 -26.85 6.48
CA LEU A 325 6.06 -26.07 7.10
C LEU A 325 7.38 -26.15 6.34
N ALA A 326 7.44 -26.76 5.14
CA ALA A 326 8.66 -26.85 4.35
C ALA A 326 9.39 -25.52 4.14
N PRO A 327 8.72 -24.40 3.82
CA PRO A 327 9.40 -23.10 3.75
C PRO A 327 10.10 -22.71 5.06
N LEU A 328 9.47 -22.97 6.21
CA LEU A 328 10.04 -22.63 7.52
C LEU A 328 11.25 -23.50 7.86
N TYR A 329 11.11 -24.83 7.79
CA TYR A 329 12.20 -25.72 8.22
C TYR A 329 13.35 -25.84 7.20
N GLN A 330 13.13 -25.52 5.93
CA GLN A 330 14.21 -25.47 4.93
C GLN A 330 14.93 -24.13 4.90
N CYS A 331 14.20 -23.02 5.04
CA CYS A 331 14.82 -21.69 4.98
C CYS A 331 15.40 -21.25 6.32
N CYS A 332 14.87 -21.78 7.43
CA CYS A 332 15.21 -21.46 8.81
C CYS A 332 15.33 -19.95 9.06
N ILE A 333 14.32 -19.19 8.61
CA ILE A 333 14.17 -17.76 8.91
C ILE A 333 12.71 -17.48 9.28
N ILE A 334 12.45 -16.51 10.14
CA ILE A 334 11.10 -16.06 10.54
C ILE A 334 11.18 -14.59 10.98
N ARG A 335 10.10 -13.83 10.76
CA ARG A 335 10.00 -12.47 11.27
C ARG A 335 9.98 -12.43 12.79
N VAL A 336 10.68 -11.47 13.39
CA VAL A 336 10.63 -11.22 14.84
C VAL A 336 9.20 -10.93 15.29
N SER A 337 8.46 -10.09 14.54
CA SER A 337 7.04 -9.81 14.82
C SER A 337 6.18 -11.08 14.87
N THR A 338 6.30 -11.96 13.88
CA THR A 338 5.59 -13.25 13.82
C THR A 338 6.00 -14.15 14.97
N TRP A 339 7.30 -14.28 15.25
CA TRP A 339 7.82 -15.10 16.34
C TRP A 339 7.28 -14.66 17.72
N ASN A 340 7.30 -13.36 17.99
CA ASN A 340 6.80 -12.79 19.24
C ASN A 340 5.29 -13.04 19.37
N ARG A 341 4.52 -12.83 18.29
CA ARG A 341 3.09 -13.10 18.25
C ARG A 341 2.75 -14.55 18.56
N LEU A 342 3.43 -15.50 17.92
CA LEU A 342 3.23 -16.94 18.18
C LEU A 342 3.53 -17.30 19.65
N ASN A 343 4.54 -16.67 20.25
CA ASN A 343 4.87 -16.88 21.66
C ASN A 343 3.82 -16.35 22.63
N TYR A 344 3.10 -15.27 22.30
CA TYR A 344 1.99 -14.77 23.11
C TYR A 344 0.73 -15.63 23.00
N LEU A 345 0.59 -16.38 21.91
CA LEU A 345 -0.57 -17.21 21.61
C LEU A 345 -0.49 -18.64 22.18
N LYS A 346 0.62 -19.02 22.81
CA LYS A 346 0.81 -20.35 23.41
C LYS A 346 -0.09 -20.59 24.64
N ASN A 347 -0.04 -21.79 25.21
CA ASN A 347 -0.73 -22.15 26.45
C ASN A 347 -2.27 -21.99 26.38
N GLY A 348 -2.88 -22.32 25.24
CA GLY A 348 -4.35 -22.27 25.06
C GLY A 348 -4.90 -20.89 24.69
N VAL A 349 -4.03 -19.88 24.56
CA VAL A 349 -4.46 -18.52 24.22
C VAL A 349 -4.96 -18.46 22.78
N LEU A 350 -4.33 -19.15 21.83
CA LEU A 350 -4.77 -19.21 20.43
C LEU A 350 -6.20 -19.76 20.29
N LYS A 351 -6.47 -20.93 20.88
CA LYS A 351 -7.82 -21.50 20.93
C LYS A 351 -8.85 -20.53 21.51
N SER A 352 -8.53 -19.91 22.66
CA SER A 352 -9.43 -18.97 23.34
C SER A 352 -9.71 -17.72 22.49
N ALA A 353 -8.66 -17.15 21.89
CA ALA A 353 -8.74 -15.99 21.01
C ALA A 353 -9.61 -16.29 19.79
N LEU A 354 -9.39 -17.43 19.13
CA LEU A 354 -10.15 -17.82 17.94
C LEU A 354 -11.63 -18.09 18.28
N LYS A 355 -11.90 -18.78 19.40
CA LYS A 355 -13.27 -19.02 19.88
C LYS A 355 -14.00 -17.71 20.18
N THR A 356 -13.31 -16.74 20.78
CA THR A 356 -13.86 -15.40 21.07
C THR A 356 -14.11 -14.60 19.80
N ALA A 357 -13.16 -14.60 18.86
CA ALA A 357 -13.28 -13.84 17.61
C ALA A 357 -14.46 -14.30 16.76
N MET A 358 -14.76 -15.60 16.77
CA MET A 358 -15.83 -16.21 15.98
C MET A 358 -17.18 -16.29 16.70
N SER A 359 -17.28 -15.91 17.97
CA SER A 359 -18.50 -16.15 18.77
C SER A 359 -19.71 -15.33 18.30
N HIS A 360 -19.46 -14.19 17.65
CA HIS A 360 -20.48 -13.27 17.15
C HIS A 360 -20.73 -13.40 15.65
N ASP A 361 -20.03 -14.30 14.96
CA ASP A 361 -20.35 -14.61 13.58
C ASP A 361 -21.74 -15.25 13.50
N PRO A 362 -22.61 -14.87 12.53
CA PRO A 362 -23.95 -15.41 12.40
C PRO A 362 -24.03 -16.94 12.31
N ILE A 363 -22.98 -17.62 11.84
CA ILE A 363 -22.94 -19.09 11.71
C ILE A 363 -22.19 -19.78 12.87
N SER A 364 -22.00 -19.08 13.99
CA SER A 364 -21.43 -19.65 15.21
C SER A 364 -22.26 -20.85 15.70
N PRO A 365 -21.63 -21.98 16.08
CA PRO A 365 -20.18 -22.21 16.13
C PRO A 365 -19.54 -22.40 14.73
N VAL A 366 -18.45 -21.69 14.47
CA VAL A 366 -17.72 -21.75 13.20
C VAL A 366 -16.81 -22.99 13.11
N LEU A 367 -16.10 -23.33 14.18
CA LEU A 367 -15.26 -24.54 14.28
C LEU A 367 -15.76 -25.45 15.41
N SER A 368 -15.52 -26.75 15.26
CA SER A 368 -15.71 -27.72 16.34
C SER A 368 -14.55 -27.66 17.34
N ASP A 369 -14.78 -28.09 18.59
CA ASP A 369 -13.74 -28.07 19.62
C ASP A 369 -12.47 -28.88 19.25
N PRO A 370 -12.56 -30.06 18.56
CA PRO A 370 -11.36 -30.76 18.08
C PRO A 370 -10.47 -29.93 17.14
N HIS A 371 -11.06 -29.11 16.26
CA HIS A 371 -10.25 -28.21 15.42
C HIS A 371 -9.60 -27.11 16.24
N LEU A 372 -10.27 -26.58 17.25
CA LEU A 372 -9.69 -25.60 18.16
C LEU A 372 -8.54 -26.19 18.97
N ASP A 373 -8.64 -27.43 19.43
CA ASP A 373 -7.55 -28.14 20.12
C ASP A 373 -6.35 -28.40 19.19
N ALA A 374 -6.61 -28.76 17.93
CA ALA A 374 -5.57 -28.96 16.93
C ALA A 374 -4.76 -27.67 16.67
N MET A 375 -5.39 -26.48 16.73
CA MET A 375 -4.69 -25.20 16.55
C MET A 375 -3.57 -25.00 17.59
N ASP A 376 -3.83 -25.32 18.86
CA ASP A 376 -2.83 -25.20 19.93
C ASP A 376 -1.70 -26.22 19.75
N GLN A 377 -2.02 -27.46 19.34
CA GLN A 377 -1.01 -28.48 19.04
C GLN A 377 -0.09 -28.07 17.89
N ARG A 378 -0.67 -27.57 16.78
CA ARG A 378 0.08 -27.08 15.63
C ARG A 378 0.94 -25.88 15.97
N LEU A 379 0.46 -24.96 16.82
CA LEU A 379 1.27 -23.86 17.31
C LEU A 379 2.53 -24.36 18.03
N LEU A 380 2.42 -25.38 18.89
CA LEU A 380 3.58 -25.97 19.56
C LEU A 380 4.57 -26.57 18.57
N SER A 381 4.10 -27.24 17.52
CA SER A 381 4.94 -27.77 16.44
C SER A 381 5.69 -26.69 15.67
N ILE A 382 5.07 -25.53 15.42
CA ILE A 382 5.74 -24.36 14.82
C ILE A 382 6.84 -23.85 15.75
N LEU A 383 6.52 -23.64 17.03
CA LEU A 383 7.49 -23.15 18.02
C LEU A 383 8.69 -24.10 18.17
N ALA A 384 8.43 -25.42 18.15
CA ALA A 384 9.47 -26.44 18.17
C ALA A 384 10.35 -26.40 16.90
N THR A 385 9.75 -26.18 15.73
CA THR A 385 10.47 -26.07 14.45
C THR A 385 11.39 -24.84 14.44
N VAL A 386 10.89 -23.67 14.85
CA VAL A 386 11.72 -22.47 14.96
C VAL A 386 12.84 -22.68 15.97
N LYS A 387 12.54 -23.29 17.12
CA LYS A 387 13.55 -23.60 18.14
C LYS A 387 14.66 -24.50 17.58
N GLN A 388 14.31 -25.53 16.81
CA GLN A 388 15.28 -26.38 16.13
C GLN A 388 16.17 -25.56 15.18
N CYS A 389 15.58 -24.66 14.38
CA CYS A 389 16.35 -23.76 13.53
C CYS A 389 17.29 -22.86 14.36
N THR A 390 16.82 -22.26 15.46
CA THR A 390 17.65 -21.39 16.32
C THR A 390 18.77 -22.16 17.01
N ASP A 391 18.53 -23.40 17.42
CA ASP A 391 19.55 -24.26 18.03
C ASP A 391 20.63 -24.66 17.00
N GLN A 392 20.26 -24.79 15.72
CA GLN A 392 21.17 -25.19 14.65
C GLN A 392 21.96 -24.02 14.04
N PHE A 393 21.29 -22.88 13.77
CA PHE A 393 21.87 -21.76 13.02
C PHE A 393 22.10 -20.50 13.88
N GLY A 394 21.62 -20.48 15.12
CA GLY A 394 21.67 -19.32 16.00
C GLY A 394 20.49 -18.36 15.79
N PRO A 395 20.08 -17.64 16.86
CA PRO A 395 18.92 -16.74 16.80
C PRO A 395 19.12 -15.56 15.83
N ASP A 396 20.34 -15.03 15.69
CA ASP A 396 20.63 -13.87 14.85
C ASP A 396 20.45 -14.14 13.34
N ILE A 397 20.55 -15.41 12.92
CA ILE A 397 20.32 -15.82 11.53
C ILE A 397 18.84 -16.12 11.30
N VAL A 398 18.19 -16.76 12.27
CA VAL A 398 16.82 -17.27 12.14
C VAL A 398 15.79 -16.18 12.36
N LEU A 399 16.00 -15.30 13.33
CA LEU A 399 15.08 -14.22 13.66
C LEU A 399 15.43 -12.99 12.81
N VAL A 400 14.70 -12.81 11.72
CA VAL A 400 14.90 -11.69 10.81
C VAL A 400 14.06 -10.52 11.30
N GLU A 401 14.74 -9.45 11.67
CA GLU A 401 14.08 -8.23 12.10
C GLU A 401 13.40 -7.58 10.89
N ASP A 402 12.08 -7.48 10.97
CA ASP A 402 11.22 -6.91 9.94
C ASP A 402 10.93 -5.42 10.16
N ARG A 403 11.42 -4.87 11.28
CA ARG A 403 11.45 -3.42 11.56
C ARG A 403 12.84 -2.88 11.29
N MET A 404 12.96 -1.72 10.67
CA MET A 404 14.26 -1.07 10.56
C MET A 404 14.69 -0.58 11.95
N THR A 405 15.43 -1.40 12.68
CA THR A 405 16.19 -0.97 13.86
C THR A 405 17.45 -0.25 13.40
N LEU A 406 17.91 0.73 14.19
CA LEU A 406 19.09 1.55 13.89
C LEU A 406 20.37 0.70 13.65
N SER A 407 20.40 -0.53 14.17
CA SER A 407 21.55 -1.45 14.11
C SER A 407 21.80 -2.07 12.74
N HIS A 408 20.78 -2.16 11.87
CA HIS A 408 20.97 -2.62 10.48
C HIS A 408 21.78 -1.63 9.62
N LEU A 409 21.91 -0.36 10.03
CA LEU A 409 22.84 0.59 9.39
C LEU A 409 24.31 0.27 9.67
N ILE A 410 24.63 -0.41 10.78
CA ILE A 410 26.03 -0.70 11.15
C ILE A 410 26.52 -1.98 10.45
N CYS A 411 25.64 -2.96 10.21
CA CYS A 411 26.03 -4.23 9.60
C CYS A 411 26.23 -4.13 8.07
N ILE A 412 25.50 -3.24 7.38
CA ILE A 412 25.72 -2.96 5.95
C ILE A 412 27.11 -2.35 5.71
N CYS A 413 27.70 -1.66 6.71
CA CYS A 413 29.07 -1.16 6.60
C CYS A 413 30.16 -2.23 6.72
N ARG A 414 29.88 -3.46 7.20
CA ARG A 414 30.91 -4.51 7.38
C ARG A 414 31.03 -5.49 6.21
N LEU A 415 30.09 -5.53 5.28
CA LEU A 415 30.12 -6.45 4.14
C LEU A 415 30.60 -5.81 2.81
N SER A 416 30.96 -4.53 2.81
CA SER A 416 31.47 -3.83 1.61
C SER A 416 32.99 -3.57 1.64
N PHE A 417 33.74 -4.13 2.59
CA PHE A 417 35.20 -3.99 2.64
C PHE A 417 35.88 -5.34 2.38
N SER A 418 35.94 -5.74 1.12
CA SER A 418 37.02 -6.61 0.61
C SER A 418 37.09 -6.53 -0.91
N LEU A 419 38.27 -6.12 -1.39
CA LEU A 419 38.79 -6.23 -2.76
C LEU A 419 38.03 -5.34 -3.77
N GLU A 420 38.57 -4.23 -4.26
CA GLU A 420 39.75 -4.19 -5.12
C GLU A 420 40.38 -2.78 -5.17
N SER A 421 41.70 -2.81 -5.24
CA SER A 421 42.63 -1.71 -5.41
C SER A 421 42.65 -1.24 -6.85
N GLU A 422 42.61 0.07 -7.09
CA GLU A 422 43.45 0.75 -8.08
C GLU A 422 43.39 2.28 -7.92
N ASN A 423 44.53 2.92 -8.20
CA ASN A 423 44.80 4.35 -8.34
C ASN A 423 45.20 5.18 -7.11
N CYS A 424 46.46 4.92 -6.76
CA CYS A 424 47.39 5.83 -6.13
C CYS A 424 47.80 6.97 -7.11
N VAL A 425 48.24 8.10 -6.53
CA VAL A 425 49.04 9.21 -7.11
C VAL A 425 48.29 10.35 -7.81
N LEU A 426 47.81 11.33 -7.02
CA LEU A 426 47.88 12.75 -7.41
C LEU A 426 47.86 13.66 -6.16
N GLY A 427 48.92 13.57 -5.37
CA GLY A 427 49.08 14.35 -4.15
C GLY A 427 50.55 14.65 -3.88
N MET A 428 51.26 15.25 -4.84
CA MET A 428 52.62 15.71 -4.60
C MET A 428 53.13 16.73 -5.63
N PHE A 429 52.58 17.95 -5.69
CA PHE A 429 53.29 19.13 -6.23
C PHE A 429 52.75 20.43 -5.63
N VAL A 430 53.14 20.73 -4.39
CA VAL A 430 53.15 22.10 -3.83
C VAL A 430 54.48 22.32 -3.12
N ILE A 431 55.60 22.17 -3.83
CA ILE A 431 56.91 22.69 -3.41
C ILE A 431 57.66 23.03 -4.70
N PHE A 432 58.09 24.28 -4.82
CA PHE A 432 58.81 24.96 -5.91
C PHE A 432 57.98 25.99 -6.68
N GLY A 433 57.97 27.19 -6.12
CA GLY A 433 57.48 28.39 -6.78
C GLY A 433 58.22 28.65 -8.09
N TRP A 434 57.47 28.59 -9.18
CA TRP A 434 57.77 29.21 -10.46
C TRP A 434 56.48 29.86 -10.96
N SER A 435 56.52 31.17 -11.09
CA SER A 435 55.53 31.96 -11.81
C SER A 435 55.68 31.71 -13.32
N LEU A 436 54.61 31.29 -13.98
CA LEU A 436 54.47 31.32 -15.44
C LEU A 436 53.04 31.78 -15.81
N PRO A 437 52.89 32.43 -16.97
CA PRO A 437 51.99 33.55 -17.17
C PRO A 437 50.57 33.14 -17.57
N LEU A 438 49.66 34.12 -17.37
CA LEU A 438 48.33 34.27 -17.96
C LEU A 438 48.08 33.38 -19.19
N VAL A 439 47.45 32.24 -18.95
CA VAL A 439 46.72 31.49 -19.97
C VAL A 439 45.33 32.10 -20.00
N GLY A 440 45.02 32.79 -21.09
CA GLY A 440 43.76 33.54 -21.27
C GLY A 440 42.52 32.64 -21.20
N GLN A 441 41.40 33.24 -20.79
CA GLN A 441 40.08 32.60 -20.70
C GLN A 441 39.66 31.88 -21.99
N ASP A 442 40.18 32.30 -23.15
CA ASP A 442 39.87 31.71 -24.47
C ASP A 442 40.32 30.25 -24.63
N TYR A 443 41.36 29.80 -23.91
CA TYR A 443 41.85 28.42 -24.03
C TYR A 443 40.97 27.41 -23.26
N LEU A 444 40.29 27.87 -22.20
CA LEU A 444 39.35 27.07 -21.40
C LEU A 444 38.03 26.84 -22.14
N GLU A 445 37.57 27.80 -22.95
CA GLU A 445 36.37 27.64 -23.79
C GLU A 445 36.59 26.67 -24.95
N ILE A 446 37.79 26.66 -25.54
CA ILE A 446 38.13 25.71 -26.61
C ILE A 446 38.24 24.28 -26.05
N LEU A 447 38.84 24.13 -24.86
CA LEU A 447 38.93 22.84 -24.18
C LEU A 447 37.55 22.34 -23.70
N SER A 448 36.67 23.23 -23.20
CA SER A 448 35.31 22.85 -22.82
C SER A 448 34.47 22.46 -24.04
N SER A 449 34.56 23.21 -25.15
CA SER A 449 33.86 22.91 -26.41
C SER A 449 34.32 21.58 -27.02
N TRP A 450 35.62 21.28 -26.96
CA TRP A 450 36.16 19.99 -27.43
C TRP A 450 35.73 18.82 -26.54
N TYR A 451 35.76 18.98 -25.21
CA TYR A 451 35.30 17.97 -24.25
C TYR A 451 33.78 17.72 -24.33
N CYS A 452 33.00 18.77 -24.61
CA CYS A 452 31.56 18.72 -24.87
C CYS A 452 31.19 18.07 -26.22
N SER A 453 32.15 17.88 -27.13
CA SER A 453 31.91 17.12 -28.36
C SER A 453 32.02 15.60 -28.16
N PHE A 454 32.69 15.16 -27.08
CA PHE A 454 32.86 13.75 -26.72
C PHE A 454 31.96 13.29 -25.55
N GLY A 455 31.28 14.21 -24.85
CA GLY A 455 30.27 13.93 -23.82
C GLY A 455 29.13 14.94 -23.83
N LYS A 456 27.90 14.54 -23.47
CA LYS A 456 26.71 15.43 -23.46
C LYS A 456 26.94 16.58 -22.48
N CYS A 457 27.29 17.76 -22.97
CA CYS A 457 27.20 18.99 -22.18
C CYS A 457 25.78 19.54 -22.23
N CYS A 458 25.33 20.07 -21.09
CA CYS A 458 23.98 20.54 -20.89
C CYS A 458 24.03 22.00 -20.45
N GLU A 459 23.16 22.85 -21.01
CA GLU A 459 23.18 24.32 -20.84
C GLU A 459 23.09 24.77 -19.36
N THR A 460 22.47 23.95 -18.50
CA THR A 460 22.28 24.21 -17.07
C THR A 460 23.48 23.81 -16.20
N GLY A 461 24.50 23.18 -16.76
CA GLY A 461 25.63 22.59 -16.01
C GLY A 461 25.31 21.25 -15.31
N ASP A 462 24.04 20.84 -15.29
CA ASP A 462 23.57 19.55 -14.79
C ASP A 462 22.67 18.90 -15.84
N CYS A 463 23.13 17.78 -16.40
CA CYS A 463 22.43 17.08 -17.45
C CYS A 463 21.12 16.40 -17.05
N ARG A 464 20.75 16.42 -15.77
CA ARG A 464 19.46 15.95 -15.27
C ARG A 464 18.35 17.00 -15.44
N ILE A 465 18.71 18.28 -15.54
CA ILE A 465 17.78 19.41 -15.64
C ILE A 465 17.46 19.70 -17.11
N ALA A 466 16.18 19.86 -17.43
CA ALA A 466 15.67 20.19 -18.77
C ALA A 466 15.07 21.60 -18.86
N ASN A 467 14.33 22.04 -17.83
CA ASN A 467 13.69 23.36 -17.76
C ASN A 467 12.86 23.74 -19.01
N ASN A 468 12.06 22.80 -19.54
CA ASN A 468 11.22 23.00 -20.71
C ASN A 468 9.89 23.69 -20.36
N ILE A 469 9.91 25.00 -20.11
CA ILE A 469 8.70 25.77 -19.78
C ILE A 469 7.69 25.83 -20.92
N THR A 470 8.15 25.94 -22.17
CA THR A 470 7.23 25.96 -23.32
C THR A 470 6.49 24.62 -23.47
N GLY A 471 7.16 23.51 -23.18
CA GLY A 471 6.54 22.19 -23.10
C GLY A 471 5.52 22.10 -21.96
N LEU A 472 5.86 22.63 -20.78
CA LEU A 472 4.95 22.68 -19.63
C LEU A 472 3.68 23.50 -19.94
N GLU A 473 3.83 24.67 -20.55
CA GLU A 473 2.70 25.51 -20.97
C GLU A 473 1.80 24.81 -21.99
N LEU A 474 2.39 24.12 -22.96
CA LEU A 474 1.67 23.36 -23.96
C LEU A 474 0.86 22.21 -23.34
N ASP A 475 1.49 21.45 -22.45
CA ASP A 475 0.85 20.30 -21.79
C ASP A 475 -0.24 20.74 -20.81
N LEU A 476 0.00 21.77 -20.01
CA LEU A 476 -1.04 22.36 -19.15
C LEU A 476 -2.22 22.86 -19.99
N SER A 477 -1.97 23.49 -21.14
CA SER A 477 -3.04 24.01 -22.00
C SER A 477 -3.85 22.91 -22.70
N ARG A 478 -3.21 21.79 -23.06
CA ARG A 478 -3.85 20.72 -23.85
C ARG A 478 -4.47 19.63 -23.01
N ARG A 479 -3.90 19.32 -21.85
CA ARG A 479 -4.20 18.11 -21.07
C ARG A 479 -4.83 18.42 -19.70
N LEU A 480 -4.64 19.62 -19.14
CA LEU A 480 -5.24 20.00 -17.86
C LEU A 480 -6.58 20.70 -18.09
N HIS A 481 -7.67 19.91 -18.07
CA HIS A 481 -9.01 20.42 -18.35
C HIS A 481 -9.61 21.17 -17.16
N GLY A 482 -10.17 22.34 -17.44
CA GLY A 482 -10.94 23.15 -16.49
C GLY A 482 -10.15 23.91 -15.45
N GLN A 483 -8.84 23.71 -15.31
CA GLN A 483 -8.04 24.34 -14.25
C GLN A 483 -7.31 25.60 -14.72
N HIS A 484 -8.06 26.60 -15.18
CA HIS A 484 -7.49 27.85 -15.71
C HIS A 484 -6.71 28.63 -14.63
N LEU A 485 -7.24 28.74 -13.41
CA LEU A 485 -6.53 29.39 -12.29
C LEU A 485 -5.22 28.70 -11.94
N ALA A 486 -5.24 27.37 -11.82
CA ALA A 486 -4.04 26.61 -11.50
C ALA A 486 -2.97 26.79 -12.57
N LYS A 487 -3.35 26.70 -13.85
CA LYS A 487 -2.46 26.91 -15.00
C LYS A 487 -1.75 28.26 -14.91
N ASP A 488 -2.50 29.34 -14.71
CA ASP A 488 -1.94 30.71 -14.71
C ASP A 488 -1.00 30.97 -13.52
N VAL A 489 -1.32 30.42 -12.35
CA VAL A 489 -0.46 30.54 -11.16
C VAL A 489 0.83 29.73 -11.33
N ILE A 490 0.72 28.48 -11.78
CA ILE A 490 1.88 27.59 -11.93
C ILE A 490 2.84 28.12 -12.99
N LEU A 491 2.36 28.57 -14.15
CA LEU A 491 3.22 29.08 -15.21
C LEU A 491 3.98 30.32 -14.74
N ARG A 492 3.30 31.28 -14.10
CA ARG A 492 3.95 32.47 -13.56
C ARG A 492 4.98 32.13 -12.49
N ALA A 493 4.66 31.21 -11.57
CA ALA A 493 5.56 30.79 -10.50
C ALA A 493 6.81 30.09 -11.05
N MET A 494 6.64 29.16 -12.00
CA MET A 494 7.76 28.41 -12.60
C MET A 494 8.64 29.31 -13.48
N GLN A 495 8.05 30.19 -14.29
CA GLN A 495 8.79 31.17 -15.09
C GLN A 495 9.63 32.08 -14.20
N GLY A 496 9.01 32.70 -13.19
CA GLY A 496 9.72 33.58 -12.26
C GLY A 496 10.85 32.87 -11.52
N PHE A 497 10.65 31.62 -11.11
CA PHE A 497 11.69 30.83 -10.45
C PHE A 497 12.89 30.53 -11.37
N LEU A 498 12.65 30.20 -12.64
CA LEU A 498 13.73 29.87 -13.57
C LEU A 498 14.50 31.09 -14.06
N GLU A 499 13.82 32.22 -14.25
CA GLU A 499 14.43 33.50 -14.65
C GLU A 499 15.28 34.11 -13.51
N THR A 500 14.93 33.82 -12.26
CA THR A 500 15.66 34.34 -11.10
C THR A 500 16.98 33.58 -10.90
N THR A 501 18.11 34.23 -11.15
CA THR A 501 19.45 33.62 -11.00
C THR A 501 19.83 33.36 -9.53
N ARG A 502 19.33 34.17 -8.60
CA ARG A 502 19.58 34.06 -7.14
C ARG A 502 18.29 34.33 -6.36
N PRO A 503 17.44 33.33 -6.15
CA PRO A 503 16.23 33.48 -5.35
C PRO A 503 16.57 33.74 -3.87
N GLU A 504 15.72 34.49 -3.17
CA GLU A 504 15.90 34.81 -1.73
C GLU A 504 15.55 33.62 -0.81
N LYS A 505 14.62 32.77 -1.25
CA LYS A 505 14.22 31.52 -0.59
C LYS A 505 13.80 30.46 -1.62
N ALA A 506 13.54 29.23 -1.16
CA ALA A 506 13.01 28.17 -2.01
C ALA A 506 11.57 28.49 -2.47
N LEU A 507 11.19 28.05 -3.67
CA LEU A 507 9.82 28.23 -4.17
C LEU A 507 8.89 27.21 -3.51
N ALA A 508 7.82 27.67 -2.86
CA ALA A 508 6.82 26.82 -2.23
C ALA A 508 5.41 27.04 -2.80
N LEU A 509 4.83 26.00 -3.37
CA LEU A 509 3.46 26.00 -3.91
C LEU A 509 2.58 25.04 -3.12
N SER A 510 1.35 25.46 -2.77
CA SER A 510 0.38 24.61 -2.09
C SER A 510 -0.87 24.40 -2.95
N PHE A 511 -1.12 23.16 -3.36
CA PHE A 511 -2.21 22.76 -4.26
C PHE A 511 -3.41 22.29 -3.44
N HIS A 512 -4.58 22.89 -3.67
CA HIS A 512 -5.80 22.63 -2.90
C HIS A 512 -6.99 22.31 -3.80
N GLY A 513 -7.81 21.31 -3.45
CA GLY A 513 -9.02 21.00 -4.19
C GLY A 513 -9.49 19.57 -3.96
N TRP A 514 -10.63 19.19 -4.55
CA TRP A 514 -11.18 17.83 -4.37
C TRP A 514 -10.32 16.75 -5.08
N SER A 515 -10.64 15.48 -4.86
CA SER A 515 -9.93 14.34 -5.42
C SER A 515 -10.20 14.22 -6.92
N GLY A 516 -9.15 13.93 -7.68
CA GLY A 516 -9.24 13.74 -9.14
C GLY A 516 -9.37 15.01 -9.98
N THR A 517 -9.20 16.20 -9.39
CA THR A 517 -9.21 17.50 -10.07
C THR A 517 -7.92 17.81 -10.87
N GLY A 518 -6.84 17.05 -10.64
CA GLY A 518 -5.59 17.17 -11.42
C GLY A 518 -4.32 17.48 -10.62
N LYS A 519 -4.39 17.66 -9.30
CA LYS A 519 -3.25 17.98 -8.42
C LYS A 519 -1.97 17.16 -8.69
N ASN A 520 -2.04 15.84 -8.52
CA ASN A 520 -0.91 14.93 -8.76
C ASN A 520 -0.51 14.84 -10.23
N PHE A 521 -1.46 15.07 -11.14
CA PHE A 521 -1.19 15.07 -12.58
C PHE A 521 -0.33 16.28 -13.00
N VAL A 522 -0.63 17.44 -12.43
CA VAL A 522 0.16 18.66 -12.61
C VAL A 522 1.55 18.54 -11.98
N ALA A 523 1.67 17.99 -10.77
CA ALA A 523 2.97 17.77 -10.14
C ALA A 523 3.88 16.88 -11.00
N ARG A 524 3.31 15.85 -11.64
CA ARG A 524 4.02 15.02 -12.63
C ARG A 524 4.43 15.81 -13.86
N MET A 525 3.56 16.64 -14.44
CA MET A 525 3.93 17.50 -15.59
C MET A 525 5.07 18.45 -15.25
N ILE A 526 5.06 19.07 -14.07
CA ILE A 526 6.15 19.93 -13.61
C ILE A 526 7.46 19.12 -13.57
N ALA A 527 7.45 17.93 -12.98
CA ALA A 527 8.64 17.08 -12.94
C ALA A 527 9.12 16.69 -14.35
N ASP A 528 8.23 16.22 -15.22
CA ASP A 528 8.54 15.74 -16.58
C ASP A 528 9.12 16.83 -17.49
N HIS A 529 8.75 18.11 -17.27
CA HIS A 529 9.25 19.24 -18.06
C HIS A 529 10.47 19.93 -17.43
N LEU A 530 10.62 19.90 -16.10
CA LEU A 530 11.81 20.46 -15.45
C LEU A 530 13.00 19.50 -15.43
N TYR A 531 12.76 18.18 -15.44
CA TYR A 531 13.79 17.14 -15.30
C TYR A 531 13.68 16.10 -16.42
N ARG A 532 14.83 15.65 -16.96
CA ARG A 532 14.85 14.71 -18.11
C ARG A 532 14.16 13.38 -17.83
N ASP A 533 14.35 12.85 -16.62
CA ASP A 533 13.75 11.57 -16.19
C ASP A 533 12.46 11.79 -15.39
N GLY A 534 11.91 13.00 -15.39
CA GLY A 534 10.70 13.36 -14.67
C GLY A 534 10.76 12.98 -13.20
N LEU A 535 9.71 12.30 -12.72
CA LEU A 535 9.63 11.80 -11.35
C LEU A 535 10.71 10.76 -10.98
N LYS A 536 11.38 10.14 -11.96
CA LYS A 536 12.45 9.16 -11.72
C LYS A 536 13.83 9.82 -11.55
N SER A 537 13.92 11.13 -11.77
CA SER A 537 15.18 11.86 -11.60
C SER A 537 15.63 11.83 -10.13
N GLU A 538 16.94 11.66 -9.91
CA GLU A 538 17.52 11.73 -8.56
C GLU A 538 17.29 13.08 -7.86
N CYS A 539 17.08 14.14 -8.65
CA CYS A 539 16.80 15.49 -8.17
C CYS A 539 15.34 15.70 -7.74
N VAL A 540 14.48 14.70 -7.94
CA VAL A 540 13.06 14.74 -7.57
C VAL A 540 12.82 13.74 -6.45
N LYS A 541 12.15 14.18 -5.37
CA LYS A 541 11.72 13.32 -4.27
C LYS A 541 10.24 13.50 -4.01
N VAL A 542 9.52 12.39 -3.97
CA VAL A 542 8.08 12.36 -3.71
C VAL A 542 7.83 11.73 -2.35
N PHE A 543 7.12 12.46 -1.51
CA PHE A 543 6.74 12.11 -0.14
C PHE A 543 5.22 12.04 -0.02
N ILE A 544 4.66 10.85 -0.18
CA ILE A 544 3.26 10.58 0.19
C ILE A 544 3.20 10.42 1.71
N SER A 545 2.44 11.28 2.40
CA SER A 545 2.44 11.38 3.88
C SER A 545 2.22 10.06 4.60
N LEU A 546 1.15 9.33 4.28
CA LEU A 546 0.83 8.07 4.95
C LEU A 546 1.74 6.89 4.54
N PHE A 547 2.46 7.01 3.43
CA PHE A 547 3.36 5.95 2.97
C PHE A 547 4.76 6.12 3.57
N HIS A 548 5.30 7.34 3.54
CA HIS A 548 6.64 7.63 4.06
C HIS A 548 6.64 7.86 5.58
N PHE A 549 5.53 8.35 6.13
CA PHE A 549 5.40 8.71 7.54
C PHE A 549 4.13 8.10 8.19
N PRO A 550 3.94 6.77 8.12
CA PRO A 550 2.69 6.10 8.51
C PRO A 550 2.35 6.21 10.00
N HIS A 551 3.35 6.36 10.88
CA HIS A 551 3.16 6.24 12.33
C HIS A 551 3.53 7.52 13.10
N PRO A 552 2.55 8.18 13.77
CA PRO A 552 2.81 9.38 14.58
C PRO A 552 3.89 9.20 15.66
N LYS A 553 4.11 7.97 16.13
CA LYS A 553 5.11 7.64 17.16
C LYS A 553 6.56 7.86 16.71
N TYR A 554 6.86 7.71 15.42
CA TYR A 554 8.22 7.84 14.89
C TYR A 554 8.49 9.21 14.27
N VAL A 555 7.64 10.21 14.55
CA VAL A 555 7.78 11.56 13.99
C VAL A 555 9.20 12.10 14.20
N ASP A 556 9.80 11.97 15.38
CA ASP A 556 11.16 12.47 15.61
C ASP A 556 12.22 11.78 14.73
N LEU A 557 12.06 10.47 14.46
CA LEU A 557 12.93 9.75 13.52
C LEU A 557 12.70 10.24 12.09
N TYR A 558 11.44 10.37 11.69
CA TYR A 558 11.06 10.88 10.37
C TYR A 558 11.58 12.29 10.15
N LYS A 559 11.62 13.15 11.18
CA LYS A 559 12.24 14.48 11.09
C LYS A 559 13.71 14.35 10.69
N VAL A 560 14.45 13.43 11.30
CA VAL A 560 15.87 13.21 10.99
C VAL A 560 16.04 12.66 9.57
N GLN A 561 15.24 11.66 9.17
CA GLN A 561 15.29 11.08 7.82
C GLN A 561 14.95 12.10 6.74
N LEU A 562 13.88 12.87 6.95
CA LEU A 562 13.43 13.90 6.02
C LEU A 562 14.49 15.00 5.85
N LYS A 563 15.05 15.50 6.96
CA LYS A 563 16.17 16.46 6.94
C LYS A 563 17.36 15.91 6.16
N LYS A 564 17.72 14.66 6.40
CA LYS A 564 18.83 13.99 5.71
C LYS A 564 18.57 13.89 4.20
N GLN A 565 17.40 13.40 3.80
CA GLN A 565 17.06 13.23 2.39
C GLN A 565 16.98 14.57 1.65
N ILE A 566 16.42 15.61 2.27
CA ILE A 566 16.42 16.96 1.70
C ILE A 566 17.87 17.45 1.50
N SER A 567 18.70 17.34 2.53
CA SER A 567 20.10 17.77 2.48
C SER A 567 20.92 17.02 1.43
N GLU A 568 20.84 15.68 1.39
CA GLU A 568 21.57 14.86 0.42
C GLU A 568 21.13 15.16 -1.02
N THR A 569 19.82 15.31 -1.24
CA THR A 569 19.29 15.62 -2.58
C THR A 569 19.75 17.00 -3.06
N VAL A 570 19.75 18.01 -2.19
CA VAL A 570 20.18 19.37 -2.54
C VAL A 570 21.70 19.44 -2.77
N GLN A 571 22.48 18.68 -2.00
CA GLN A 571 23.93 18.55 -2.23
C GLN A 571 24.25 17.90 -3.58
N LEU A 572 23.44 16.90 -3.98
CA LEU A 572 23.58 16.21 -5.27
C LEU A 572 23.06 17.05 -6.45
N CYS A 573 21.97 17.79 -6.23
CA CYS A 573 21.24 18.54 -7.25
C CYS A 573 20.96 19.96 -6.76
N LYS A 574 21.65 20.94 -7.36
CA LYS A 574 21.42 22.37 -7.05
C LYS A 574 19.97 22.79 -7.27
N GLN A 575 19.30 22.23 -8.28
CA GLN A 575 17.87 22.41 -8.52
C GLN A 575 17.12 21.14 -8.14
N SER A 576 16.52 21.11 -6.96
CA SER A 576 15.79 19.95 -6.44
C SER A 576 14.29 20.22 -6.39
N LEU A 577 13.49 19.15 -6.53
CA LEU A 577 12.03 19.20 -6.46
C LEU A 577 11.54 18.21 -5.40
N PHE A 578 10.86 18.75 -4.39
CA PHE A 578 10.25 17.97 -3.32
C PHE A 578 8.73 18.05 -3.42
N ILE A 579 8.08 16.90 -3.54
CA ILE A 579 6.63 16.80 -3.70
C ILE A 579 6.06 16.11 -2.46
N PHE A 580 5.28 16.82 -1.66
CA PHE A 580 4.58 16.29 -0.48
C PHE A 580 3.11 16.04 -0.83
N ASP A 581 2.73 14.78 -1.00
CA ASP A 581 1.35 14.38 -1.31
C ASP A 581 0.57 14.03 -0.04
N GLU A 582 -0.72 14.33 -0.05
CA GLU A 582 -1.62 14.27 1.11
C GLU A 582 -1.07 15.03 2.32
N THR A 583 -0.67 16.29 2.12
CA THR A 583 -0.04 17.13 3.16
C THR A 583 -0.97 17.34 4.36
N GLU A 584 -2.29 17.26 4.20
CA GLU A 584 -3.26 17.27 5.31
C GLU A 584 -3.08 16.13 6.31
N LYS A 585 -2.44 15.03 5.88
CA LYS A 585 -2.17 13.87 6.73
C LYS A 585 -0.74 13.88 7.27
N LEU A 586 0.05 14.89 6.93
CA LEU A 586 1.43 15.02 7.38
C LEU A 586 1.44 15.54 8.83
N HIS A 587 2.15 14.84 9.71
CA HIS A 587 2.26 15.25 11.10
C HIS A 587 2.96 16.62 11.24
N SER A 588 2.45 17.51 12.10
CA SER A 588 2.97 18.88 12.29
C SER A 588 4.47 18.92 12.56
N GLY A 589 4.97 18.04 13.44
CA GLY A 589 6.39 17.92 13.71
C GLY A 589 7.29 17.69 12.48
N LEU A 590 6.77 17.11 11.38
CA LEU A 590 7.51 16.96 10.13
C LEU A 590 7.49 18.23 9.29
N LEU A 591 6.40 18.99 9.33
CA LEU A 591 6.35 20.34 8.73
C LEU A 591 7.34 21.28 9.41
N ASP A 592 7.47 21.22 10.74
CA ASP A 592 8.51 21.96 11.48
C ASP A 592 9.92 21.57 11.03
N ALA A 593 10.13 20.32 10.61
CA ALA A 593 11.41 19.86 10.12
C ALA A 593 11.70 20.32 8.69
N ILE A 594 10.67 20.61 7.89
CA ILE A 594 10.77 21.17 6.53
C ILE A 594 10.99 22.68 6.57
N LYS A 595 10.35 23.38 7.53
CA LYS A 595 10.35 24.85 7.66
C LYS A 595 11.72 25.50 7.38
N PRO A 596 12.84 25.07 7.98
CA PRO A 596 14.14 25.72 7.75
C PRO A 596 14.60 25.72 6.29
N TYR A 597 14.18 24.74 5.48
CA TYR A 597 14.58 24.62 4.07
C TYR A 597 13.69 25.39 3.11
N VAL A 598 12.52 25.85 3.56
CA VAL A 598 11.55 26.62 2.78
C VAL A 598 11.65 28.12 3.09
N ASP A 599 12.02 28.46 4.32
CA ASP A 599 12.12 29.84 4.81
C ASP A 599 13.40 30.57 4.29
N HIS A 600 13.53 31.87 4.60
CA HIS A 600 14.56 32.81 4.10
C HIS A 600 15.97 32.62 4.68
N TYR A 601 16.37 31.38 4.97
CA TYR A 601 17.73 31.09 5.44
C TYR A 601 18.67 30.92 4.24
N ASP A 602 19.69 31.79 4.13
CA ASP A 602 20.66 31.79 3.02
C ASP A 602 21.44 30.47 2.87
N SER A 603 21.73 29.80 3.99
CA SER A 603 22.34 28.48 4.02
C SER A 603 22.11 27.80 5.37
N ILE A 604 21.87 26.50 5.36
CA ILE A 604 21.85 25.67 6.58
C ILE A 604 22.98 24.65 6.42
N ASN A 605 23.89 24.58 7.40
CA ASN A 605 25.07 23.72 7.34
C ASN A 605 25.90 23.89 6.04
N GLU A 606 26.08 25.14 5.57
CA GLU A 606 26.84 25.51 4.35
C GLU A 606 26.23 25.02 3.02
N VAL A 607 24.99 24.51 3.02
CA VAL A 607 24.25 24.10 1.82
C VAL A 607 23.22 25.17 1.44
N ASP A 608 23.16 25.54 0.16
CA ASP A 608 22.21 26.52 -0.40
C ASP A 608 20.93 25.80 -0.88
N TYR A 609 19.81 26.09 -0.22
CA TYR A 609 18.50 25.48 -0.51
C TYR A 609 17.62 26.35 -1.42
N ARG A 610 18.02 27.59 -1.74
CA ARG A 610 17.15 28.59 -2.36
C ARG A 610 16.72 28.21 -3.77
N ARG A 611 17.48 27.37 -4.47
CA ARG A 611 17.14 26.86 -5.80
C ARG A 611 16.36 25.54 -5.76
N SER A 612 15.62 25.29 -4.68
CA SER A 612 14.72 24.14 -4.54
C SER A 612 13.26 24.54 -4.75
N ILE A 613 12.44 23.58 -5.20
CA ILE A 613 10.99 23.71 -5.38
C ILE A 613 10.29 22.75 -4.42
N PHE A 614 9.34 23.25 -3.66
CA PHE A 614 8.49 22.49 -2.74
C PHE A 614 7.04 22.55 -3.22
N LEU A 615 6.44 21.38 -3.50
CA LEU A 615 5.03 21.24 -3.85
C LEU A 615 4.29 20.53 -2.73
N PHE A 616 3.31 21.19 -2.11
CA PHE A 616 2.44 20.61 -1.09
C PHE A 616 1.08 20.33 -1.70
N LEU A 617 0.69 19.07 -1.83
CA LEU A 617 -0.60 18.69 -2.39
C LEU A 617 -1.57 18.33 -1.27
N SER A 618 -2.74 18.95 -1.27
CA SER A 618 -3.74 18.72 -0.24
C SER A 618 -5.18 18.69 -0.76
N ASN A 619 -6.03 17.91 -0.08
CA ASN A 619 -7.48 17.95 -0.28
C ASN A 619 -8.20 18.97 0.62
N ILE A 620 -7.52 19.57 1.61
CA ILE A 620 -8.09 20.64 2.44
C ILE A 620 -8.44 21.84 1.55
N GLY A 621 -9.55 22.51 1.88
CA GLY A 621 -10.09 23.62 1.11
C GLY A 621 -10.95 23.17 -0.08
N GLY A 622 -10.97 21.87 -0.40
CA GLY A 622 -11.80 21.34 -1.49
C GLY A 622 -13.29 21.64 -1.32
N ASN A 623 -13.82 21.55 -0.09
CA ASN A 623 -15.23 21.87 0.19
C ASN A 623 -15.55 23.34 -0.05
N ILE A 624 -14.69 24.25 0.40
CA ILE A 624 -14.85 25.70 0.21
C ILE A 624 -14.75 26.07 -1.27
N ILE A 625 -13.77 25.52 -2.00
CA ILE A 625 -13.65 25.74 -3.44
C ILE A 625 -14.93 25.29 -4.16
N ASN A 626 -15.46 24.12 -3.80
CA ASN A 626 -16.69 23.61 -4.38
C ASN A 626 -17.90 24.48 -4.04
N GLN A 627 -17.99 24.95 -2.79
CA GLN A 627 -19.07 25.80 -2.32
C GLN A 627 -19.07 27.15 -3.05
N VAL A 628 -17.91 27.79 -3.17
CA VAL A 628 -17.75 29.02 -3.97
C VAL A 628 -18.15 28.80 -5.42
N THR A 629 -17.72 27.68 -6.01
CA THR A 629 -18.06 27.37 -7.40
C THR A 629 -19.57 27.14 -7.56
N LEU A 630 -20.20 26.46 -6.61
CA LEU A 630 -21.65 26.23 -6.58
C LEU A 630 -22.43 27.54 -6.40
N ASP A 631 -21.96 28.47 -5.57
CA ASP A 631 -22.64 29.73 -5.32
C ASP A 631 -22.55 30.68 -6.52
N PHE A 632 -21.43 30.69 -7.25
CA PHE A 632 -21.33 31.37 -8.54
C PHE A 632 -22.34 30.80 -9.54
N TRP A 633 -22.43 29.47 -9.64
CA TRP A 633 -23.40 28.82 -10.51
C TRP A 633 -24.84 29.16 -10.13
N ARG A 634 -25.19 29.13 -8.83
CA ARG A 634 -26.51 29.52 -8.31
C ARG A 634 -26.84 30.99 -8.60
N ALA A 635 -25.84 31.85 -8.63
CA ALA A 635 -25.97 33.25 -9.01
C ALA A 635 -26.05 33.47 -10.53
N GLY A 636 -26.02 32.41 -11.34
CA GLY A 636 -26.04 32.48 -12.81
C GLY A 636 -24.75 33.01 -13.42
N ARG A 637 -23.64 32.98 -12.68
CA ARG A 637 -22.33 33.45 -13.12
C ARG A 637 -21.49 32.29 -13.65
N ALA A 638 -20.60 32.60 -14.61
CA ALA A 638 -19.71 31.58 -15.13
C ALA A 638 -18.62 31.22 -14.11
N ARG A 639 -18.20 29.95 -14.14
CA ARG A 639 -17.12 29.42 -13.29
C ARG A 639 -15.78 30.12 -13.58
N GLU A 640 -15.54 30.51 -14.82
CA GLU A 640 -14.35 31.22 -15.27
C GLU A 640 -14.27 32.68 -14.78
N GLU A 641 -15.36 33.22 -14.20
CA GLU A 641 -15.34 34.52 -13.54
C GLU A 641 -14.74 34.47 -12.12
N ILE A 642 -14.50 33.27 -11.58
CA ILE A 642 -13.95 33.12 -10.23
C ILE A 642 -12.47 33.54 -10.26
N THR A 643 -12.17 34.66 -9.63
CA THR A 643 -10.80 35.19 -9.54
C THR A 643 -9.99 34.49 -8.44
N MET A 644 -8.67 34.40 -8.64
CA MET A 644 -7.75 33.86 -7.63
C MET A 644 -7.86 34.61 -6.28
N GLU A 645 -7.91 35.94 -6.31
CA GLU A 645 -7.97 36.80 -5.12
C GLU A 645 -9.19 36.48 -4.23
N TYR A 646 -10.36 36.27 -4.85
CA TYR A 646 -11.59 35.90 -4.15
C TYR A 646 -11.46 34.52 -3.48
N LEU A 647 -10.92 33.52 -4.18
CA LEU A 647 -10.74 32.17 -3.63
C LEU A 647 -9.66 32.11 -2.56
N GLU A 648 -8.58 32.85 -2.72
CA GLU A 648 -7.46 32.86 -1.78
C GLU A 648 -7.92 33.33 -0.39
N GLN A 649 -8.75 34.36 -0.34
CA GLN A 649 -9.30 34.87 0.93
C GLN A 649 -10.09 33.78 1.67
N HIS A 650 -10.96 33.06 0.97
CA HIS A 650 -11.77 31.99 1.57
C HIS A 650 -10.92 30.77 1.95
N LEU A 651 -9.95 30.41 1.12
CA LEU A 651 -9.02 29.31 1.40
C LEU A 651 -8.15 29.60 2.60
N ARG A 652 -7.59 30.80 2.72
CA ARG A 652 -6.79 31.22 3.88
C ARG A 652 -7.61 31.18 5.16
N MET A 653 -8.87 31.64 5.15
CA MET A 653 -9.75 31.57 6.33
C MET A 653 -10.04 30.11 6.75
N GLU A 654 -10.41 29.25 5.82
CA GLU A 654 -10.70 27.83 6.10
C GLU A 654 -9.48 27.10 6.68
N LEU A 655 -8.30 27.38 6.12
CA LEU A 655 -7.05 26.77 6.58
C LEU A 655 -6.65 27.24 8.00
N LEU A 656 -7.15 28.39 8.45
CA LEU A 656 -6.97 28.88 9.83
C LEU A 656 -8.01 28.30 10.81
N GLU A 657 -9.23 27.98 10.36
CA GLU A 657 -10.34 27.57 11.23
C GLU A 657 -10.50 26.04 11.41
N SER A 658 -9.91 25.20 10.56
CA SER A 658 -10.13 23.74 10.60
C SER A 658 -9.56 23.03 11.86
N THR A 659 -10.43 22.54 12.74
CA THR A 659 -10.06 21.96 14.05
C THR A 659 -9.68 20.46 14.05
N ASP A 660 -9.98 19.70 12.99
CA ASP A 660 -9.81 18.22 12.95
C ASP A 660 -8.54 17.72 12.23
N GLY A 661 -7.60 18.64 11.97
CA GLY A 661 -6.33 18.37 11.28
C GLY A 661 -5.51 19.63 11.00
N GLY A 662 -6.03 20.82 11.33
CA GLY A 662 -5.46 22.12 11.00
C GLY A 662 -4.22 22.55 11.80
N PHE A 663 -3.67 21.74 12.71
CA PHE A 663 -2.42 22.10 13.39
C PHE A 663 -1.20 22.06 12.45
N ALA A 664 -1.25 21.28 11.37
CA ALA A 664 -0.19 21.19 10.37
C ALA A 664 -0.16 22.41 9.43
N HIS A 665 -1.32 22.86 8.95
CA HIS A 665 -1.43 23.91 7.94
C HIS A 665 -1.45 25.33 8.52
N SER A 666 -2.03 25.53 9.72
CA SER A 666 -1.89 26.79 10.47
C SER A 666 -0.42 27.17 10.64
N HIS A 667 0.43 26.20 10.94
CA HIS A 667 1.87 26.41 11.14
C HIS A 667 2.65 26.83 9.87
N LEU A 668 2.18 26.42 8.68
CA LEU A 668 2.75 26.84 7.39
C LEU A 668 2.26 28.24 6.95
N LEU A 669 1.03 28.58 7.35
CA LEU A 669 0.34 29.83 7.01
C LEU A 669 0.71 31.01 7.92
N GLU A 670 0.82 30.76 9.23
CA GLU A 670 1.19 31.77 10.23
C GLU A 670 2.57 32.40 9.95
N GLU A 671 3.42 31.69 9.21
CA GLU A 671 4.82 32.04 8.98
C GLU A 671 5.11 32.43 7.52
N ASN A 672 4.08 32.60 6.66
CA ASN A 672 4.20 32.98 5.24
C ASN A 672 5.21 32.13 4.42
N LEU A 673 5.29 30.83 4.69
CA LEU A 673 6.22 29.92 4.01
C LEU A 673 5.80 29.63 2.57
N ILE A 674 4.49 29.53 2.31
CA ILE A 674 3.91 29.26 1.00
C ILE A 674 3.87 30.54 0.15
N ASP A 675 4.45 30.50 -1.05
CA ASP A 675 4.45 31.62 -2.00
C ASP A 675 3.10 31.76 -2.73
N PHE A 676 2.54 30.64 -3.19
CA PHE A 676 1.28 30.64 -3.91
C PHE A 676 0.38 29.49 -3.49
N PHE A 677 -0.88 29.83 -3.20
CA PHE A 677 -1.97 28.87 -3.07
C PHE A 677 -2.58 28.62 -4.46
N VAL A 678 -2.65 27.35 -4.86
CA VAL A 678 -3.08 26.95 -6.20
C VAL A 678 -4.41 26.18 -6.08
N PRO A 679 -5.56 26.82 -6.38
CA PRO A 679 -6.86 26.19 -6.28
C PRO A 679 -7.15 25.32 -7.50
N PHE A 680 -7.64 24.12 -7.24
CA PHE A 680 -8.15 23.17 -8.22
C PHE A 680 -9.67 23.09 -8.09
N LEU A 681 -10.34 23.73 -9.04
CA LEU A 681 -11.78 23.84 -9.11
C LEU A 681 -12.43 22.47 -9.41
N PRO A 682 -13.68 22.21 -8.98
CA PRO A 682 -14.41 21.01 -9.37
C PRO A 682 -14.56 20.93 -10.90
N LEU A 683 -14.62 19.70 -11.41
CA LEU A 683 -14.72 19.43 -12.84
C LEU A 683 -16.17 19.20 -13.25
N GLU A 684 -16.66 20.04 -14.16
CA GLU A 684 -17.95 19.87 -14.81
C GLU A 684 -17.96 18.71 -15.82
N ASN A 685 -19.15 18.32 -16.25
CA ASN A 685 -19.38 17.22 -17.20
C ASN A 685 -18.50 17.33 -18.47
N HIS A 686 -18.45 18.51 -19.09
CA HIS A 686 -17.70 18.71 -20.32
C HIS A 686 -16.17 18.57 -20.11
N HIS A 687 -15.64 18.98 -18.96
CA HIS A 687 -14.22 18.78 -18.62
C HIS A 687 -13.87 17.30 -18.48
N VAL A 688 -14.76 16.54 -17.84
CA VAL A 688 -14.59 15.10 -17.68
C VAL A 688 -14.66 14.41 -19.04
N LYS A 689 -15.56 14.84 -19.93
CA LYS A 689 -15.63 14.34 -21.31
C LYS A 689 -14.31 14.53 -22.06
N LEU A 690 -13.65 15.68 -21.89
CA LEU A 690 -12.31 15.93 -22.44
C LEU A 690 -11.25 14.98 -21.85
N CYS A 691 -11.31 14.68 -20.55
CA CYS A 691 -10.44 13.67 -19.95
C CYS A 691 -10.68 12.27 -20.53
N VAL A 692 -11.94 11.89 -20.77
CA VAL A 692 -12.28 10.61 -21.42
C VAL A 692 -11.65 10.56 -22.81
N ARG A 693 -11.86 11.60 -23.62
CA ARG A 693 -11.28 11.74 -24.95
C ARG A 693 -9.77 11.54 -24.93
N ASP A 694 -9.08 12.25 -24.04
CA ASP A 694 -7.62 12.17 -23.93
C ASP A 694 -7.14 10.78 -23.50
N ALA A 695 -7.91 10.08 -22.66
CA ALA A 695 -7.59 8.71 -22.26
C ALA A 695 -7.82 7.68 -23.38
N PHE A 696 -8.79 7.88 -24.28
CA PHE A 696 -8.91 7.09 -25.52
C PHE A 696 -7.71 7.33 -26.44
N LEU A 697 -7.34 8.60 -26.66
CA LEU A 697 -6.19 8.98 -27.48
C LEU A 697 -4.87 8.42 -26.94
N ALA A 698 -4.66 8.45 -25.62
CA ALA A 698 -3.47 7.91 -24.97
C ALA A 698 -3.30 6.39 -25.18
N ARG A 699 -4.41 5.68 -25.43
CA ARG A 699 -4.41 4.23 -25.74
C ARG A 699 -4.50 3.93 -27.24
N SER A 700 -4.41 4.95 -28.10
CA SER A 700 -4.58 4.83 -29.56
C SER A 700 -5.91 4.18 -29.97
N LEU A 701 -6.97 4.43 -29.20
CA LEU A 701 -8.30 3.87 -29.44
C LEU A 701 -9.18 4.88 -30.21
N PRO A 702 -9.98 4.42 -31.19
CA PRO A 702 -11.01 5.27 -31.78
C PRO A 702 -12.11 5.55 -30.76
N TYR A 703 -12.74 6.72 -30.84
CA TYR A 703 -13.89 7.09 -30.02
C TYR A 703 -14.94 7.81 -30.87
N THR A 704 -16.20 7.73 -30.43
CA THR A 704 -17.30 8.56 -30.94
C THR A 704 -17.86 9.39 -29.80
N GLU A 705 -18.58 10.47 -30.13
CA GLU A 705 -19.19 11.35 -29.12
C GLU A 705 -20.15 10.58 -28.19
N GLU A 706 -20.85 9.58 -28.70
CA GLU A 706 -21.78 8.73 -27.95
C GLU A 706 -21.04 7.88 -26.89
N VAL A 707 -19.90 7.29 -27.25
CA VAL A 707 -19.07 6.50 -26.33
C VAL A 707 -18.48 7.38 -25.23
N LEU A 708 -18.05 8.60 -25.57
CA LEU A 708 -17.58 9.57 -24.58
C LEU A 708 -18.70 9.91 -23.58
N ASP A 709 -19.91 10.19 -24.06
CA ASP A 709 -21.06 10.48 -23.22
C ASP A 709 -21.47 9.29 -22.34
N GLU A 710 -21.37 8.06 -22.85
CA GLU A 710 -21.66 6.86 -22.09
C GLU A 710 -20.68 6.66 -20.93
N VAL A 711 -19.38 6.85 -21.17
CA VAL A 711 -18.36 6.83 -20.11
C VAL A 711 -18.66 7.87 -19.04
N VAL A 712 -19.01 9.09 -19.45
CA VAL A 712 -19.35 10.19 -18.55
C VAL A 712 -20.62 9.87 -17.75
N ARG A 713 -21.65 9.27 -18.34
CA ARG A 713 -22.90 8.88 -17.65
C ARG A 713 -22.68 7.86 -16.53
N MET A 714 -21.65 7.03 -16.64
CA MET A 714 -21.31 6.11 -15.56
C MET A 714 -20.69 6.82 -14.35
N MET A 715 -20.21 8.06 -14.52
CA MET A 715 -19.54 8.82 -13.46
C MET A 715 -20.54 9.39 -12.45
N VAL A 716 -20.04 9.59 -11.22
CA VAL A 716 -20.83 10.17 -10.14
C VAL A 716 -20.69 11.68 -10.19
N PHE A 717 -21.82 12.38 -10.28
CA PHE A 717 -21.90 13.83 -10.26
C PHE A 717 -22.67 14.33 -9.03
N LEU A 718 -22.25 15.49 -8.51
CA LEU A 718 -22.74 16.15 -7.31
C LEU A 718 -23.03 17.64 -7.60
N PRO A 719 -24.02 18.24 -6.92
CA PRO A 719 -24.99 17.61 -6.02
C PRO A 719 -25.90 16.64 -6.79
N LYS A 720 -26.59 15.72 -6.08
CA LYS A 720 -27.34 14.61 -6.72
C LYS A 720 -28.46 15.08 -7.65
N GLU A 721 -29.06 16.24 -7.34
CA GLU A 721 -30.19 16.79 -8.08
C GLU A 721 -29.73 17.43 -9.39
N GLU A 722 -28.74 18.32 -9.32
CA GLU A 722 -28.27 19.14 -10.45
C GLU A 722 -27.13 18.47 -11.24
N LYS A 723 -26.44 17.46 -10.67
CA LYS A 723 -25.36 16.68 -11.29
C LYS A 723 -24.29 17.54 -11.98
N LEU A 724 -23.85 18.60 -11.30
CA LEU A 724 -22.99 19.64 -11.87
C LEU A 724 -21.52 19.22 -11.95
N PHE A 725 -20.99 18.70 -10.84
CA PHE A 725 -19.56 18.48 -10.65
C PHE A 725 -19.23 17.00 -10.44
N SER A 726 -18.16 16.51 -11.04
CA SER A 726 -17.75 15.12 -10.84
C SER A 726 -17.14 14.91 -9.46
N ALA A 727 -17.68 13.93 -8.71
CA ALA A 727 -17.22 13.60 -7.35
C ALA A 727 -15.78 13.07 -7.30
N GLN A 728 -15.31 12.47 -8.41
CA GLN A 728 -13.97 11.86 -8.52
C GLN A 728 -13.10 12.53 -9.60
N GLY A 729 -13.56 13.67 -10.14
CA GLY A 729 -12.92 14.34 -11.28
C GLY A 729 -12.58 13.36 -12.41
N CYS A 730 -11.34 13.40 -12.91
CA CYS A 730 -10.89 12.51 -13.99
C CYS A 730 -10.24 11.20 -13.48
N LYS A 731 -10.21 10.95 -12.17
CA LYS A 731 -9.46 9.83 -11.57
C LYS A 731 -9.97 8.45 -12.03
N SER A 732 -11.28 8.28 -12.19
CA SER A 732 -11.89 6.99 -12.56
C SER A 732 -12.08 6.79 -14.07
N VAL A 733 -11.68 7.77 -14.90
CA VAL A 733 -11.86 7.71 -16.36
C VAL A 733 -11.13 6.52 -16.98
N SER A 734 -9.85 6.32 -16.64
CA SER A 734 -9.01 5.25 -17.20
C SER A 734 -9.57 3.85 -16.93
N HIS A 735 -10.26 3.67 -15.80
CA HIS A 735 -10.89 2.41 -15.43
C HIS A 735 -12.22 2.21 -16.17
N ARG A 736 -12.99 3.28 -16.38
CA ARG A 736 -14.31 3.21 -17.05
C ARG A 736 -14.19 2.94 -18.55
N ILE A 737 -13.09 3.37 -19.18
CA ILE A 737 -12.81 3.07 -20.58
C ILE A 737 -12.57 1.57 -20.80
N ASN A 738 -12.14 0.82 -19.76
CA ASN A 738 -11.93 -0.64 -19.87
C ASN A 738 -13.21 -1.42 -20.19
N TYR A 739 -14.40 -0.89 -19.87
CA TYR A 739 -15.68 -1.54 -20.20
C TYR A 739 -16.02 -1.48 -21.69
N PHE A 740 -15.35 -0.62 -22.46
CA PHE A 740 -15.53 -0.46 -23.91
C PHE A 740 -14.41 -1.09 -24.73
N LEU A 741 -13.48 -1.77 -24.06
CA LEU A 741 -12.45 -2.56 -24.73
C LEU A 741 -13.04 -3.95 -25.09
N PRO A 742 -12.77 -4.46 -26.30
CA PRO A 742 -13.20 -5.79 -26.71
C PRO A 742 -12.63 -6.93 -25.85
#